data_AF-A0A7J4V1C4-F1
#
_entry.id   AF-A0A7J4V1C4-F1
#
_cell.length_a   1.000
_cell.length_b   1.000
_cell.length_c   1.000
_cell.angle_alpha   90.00
_cell.angle_beta   90.00
_cell.angle_gamma   90.00
#
_symmetry.space_group_name_H-M   'P 1'
#
loop_
_entity.id
_entity.type
_entity.pdbx_description
1 polymer ?
#
loop_
_entity_poly.entity_id
_entity_poly.type
_entity_poly.pdbx_seq_one_letter_code
_entity_poly.pdbx_strand_id
1 'polypeptide(L)'
;MPEEQSIHCPLCGKKVPSDVDKCPFCSTHIDKIMLKREVDRVIERRLMRKIKASAAEAPAAPVPNTPIPEVKVTCPGCGLELKGGEAKCSRCGIPLAVDDDLLECPDCGAQFVPGAKACPKCGVPFVDEAETALPEPMPEPYVEAPRPVIREVSPAEVVTTLPAEPVSVGRGLTNGRGAINGTGLVNGTGMINGTRGESRQPSPARRRGFAVARWQFLAVLVALVIIIPTFIYISYSNDGAPYSVDGDFGEWDGSDSYSMSILADAPITVVEEWSVAIDSTRVYVYVSAVGDIFGTTSVESFFLFVDSDGDEGTGYAVGTMGADFMIELDGWNGSVQSSDVCTYDPDSAAERYDWNSWESLGGAASRLDENQLEAMGNLQEAPSADAQFMLLSQDQMARRSVSASVPDEGGALIVRQSLSPSVPVSGILPSSDSETMLTLEFTCDGVEGTVDSVEVQLENLPPLVSTFEPFTLQPGEVVTVDFEVDTTSLSIGQFVSARVFVEDIGSSFASVVVLGQPARAYVGSVPSSVSIDGAFGDWTERTASDIDLLDVLNNNIDVRNVGVFNTSVSSSFFISVAGEMCSGSYVPIMKGKPVPSDGGVVVPVTRKTAEDITRIFIDSDMSSATGYPVSVDSKVIGADYRIEVRGLNGEVVSSVLHAYSGVSWALVSSELDTEVDWQRMEVGVPSYELGGAVAIDFIIETTDWRQYKDYVALDEATMLALTGGISSSVGTLAWAVDSATSNEATSSSNQRKLFYDGTNFWSFYFDGANTVYKYSSNGGVTWSAETQAFTTSGVNKASLWYDSSNSLVYIIGDNSVPSQDAYIRRGTVTESPAAISWGTERAFDISGSNFDLANKNTFITKAANGSVWVAVVTDTSDTQEQYNIRVAYTASGDDIGGSWADAGNLISPRMDDPYGRATLLPGSAGEAIWAVYTYDGGVYSRTHSGTIWRNEVEIHAPSGGTSAENTIYAPPSAVVDSNQVVHVVYGTSTMATGVWDPDILYTYSTSISTWSNRRTMDTSSTGTVVKYPTISLDSSTGNVYAMWITDGASADNIEIEKNTTGTWSSVSSAQTSYVKTFLTSIYSAPGETYICWQWTQNTSTPYDVIFDKIPEFSDAVVPVLFVLTIFIAVYRRRSRPEDPS
;
A
#
# COMPACT_ATOMS: atom_id res chain seq x y z
N MET A 1 47.18 -31.23 -19.03
CA MET A 1 46.05 -31.17 -18.09
C MET A 1 45.46 -29.79 -18.26
N PRO A 2 44.18 -29.65 -18.63
CA PRO A 2 43.45 -28.40 -18.46
C PRO A 2 43.30 -28.14 -16.95
N GLU A 3 43.20 -26.88 -16.56
CA GLU A 3 42.80 -26.50 -15.19
C GLU A 3 41.27 -26.51 -15.13
N GLU A 4 40.69 -27.22 -14.16
CA GLU A 4 39.24 -27.20 -13.93
C GLU A 4 38.84 -25.82 -13.40
N GLN A 5 38.00 -25.11 -14.17
CA GLN A 5 37.45 -23.84 -13.71
C GLN A 5 36.41 -24.13 -12.62
N SER A 6 36.66 -23.59 -11.43
CA SER A 6 35.75 -23.71 -10.30
C SER A 6 35.18 -22.34 -9.96
N ILE A 7 33.86 -22.28 -9.82
CA ILE A 7 33.11 -21.09 -9.45
C ILE A 7 32.72 -21.18 -7.97
N HIS A 8 32.33 -20.06 -7.37
CA HIS A 8 31.76 -20.05 -6.03
C HIS A 8 30.23 -20.03 -6.13
N CYS A 9 29.56 -20.92 -5.39
CA CYS A 9 28.11 -20.88 -5.27
C CYS A 9 27.69 -19.55 -4.61
N PRO A 10 26.79 -18.76 -5.23
CA PRO A 10 26.44 -17.43 -4.72
C PRO A 10 25.61 -17.45 -3.42
N LEU A 11 25.04 -18.61 -3.04
CA LEU A 11 24.27 -18.75 -1.78
C LEU A 11 25.15 -19.21 -0.61
N CYS A 12 25.86 -20.34 -0.73
CA CYS A 12 26.64 -20.92 0.37
C CYS A 12 28.16 -20.59 0.34
N GLY A 13 28.62 -19.82 -0.65
CA GLY A 13 30.04 -19.46 -0.83
C GLY A 13 31.00 -20.61 -1.18
N LYS A 14 30.58 -21.88 -1.06
CA LYS A 14 31.40 -23.06 -1.34
C LYS A 14 31.84 -23.08 -2.81
N LYS A 15 33.04 -23.62 -3.03
CA LYS A 15 33.63 -23.76 -4.37
C LYS A 15 33.09 -25.01 -5.06
N VAL A 16 32.62 -24.86 -6.30
CA VAL A 16 31.96 -25.92 -7.08
C VAL A 16 32.52 -25.95 -8.51
N PRO A 17 32.41 -27.08 -9.24
CA PRO A 17 32.75 -27.14 -10.66
C PRO A 17 31.95 -26.12 -11.50
N SER A 18 32.47 -25.72 -12.66
CA SER A 18 31.77 -24.79 -13.57
C SER A 18 30.66 -25.45 -14.41
N ASP A 19 30.48 -26.76 -14.30
CA ASP A 19 29.62 -27.62 -15.14
C ASP A 19 28.50 -28.33 -14.35
N VAL A 20 28.11 -27.80 -13.19
CA VAL A 20 27.00 -28.33 -12.37
C VAL A 20 25.79 -27.37 -12.30
N ASP A 21 24.67 -27.78 -12.90
CA ASP A 21 23.39 -27.06 -12.92
C ASP A 21 22.84 -26.71 -11.52
N LYS A 22 23.27 -27.47 -10.49
CA LYS A 22 22.96 -27.31 -9.07
C LYS A 22 24.22 -27.38 -8.21
N CYS A 23 24.28 -26.57 -7.16
CA CYS A 23 25.33 -26.66 -6.15
C CYS A 23 25.20 -27.97 -5.33
N PRO A 24 26.23 -28.83 -5.26
CA PRO A 24 26.17 -30.08 -4.49
C PRO A 24 26.18 -29.89 -2.96
N PHE A 25 26.34 -28.66 -2.45
CA PHE A 25 26.35 -28.35 -1.02
C PHE A 25 25.05 -27.72 -0.50
N CYS A 26 24.18 -27.20 -1.37
CA CYS A 26 22.95 -26.51 -0.98
C CYS A 26 21.82 -26.57 -2.05
N SER A 27 21.94 -27.47 -3.02
CA SER A 27 20.97 -27.77 -4.10
C SER A 27 20.55 -26.61 -5.03
N THR A 28 21.04 -25.38 -4.79
CA THR A 28 20.69 -24.17 -5.54
C THR A 28 21.08 -24.25 -7.00
N HIS A 29 20.15 -23.91 -7.90
CA HIS A 29 20.42 -23.82 -9.34
C HIS A 29 21.35 -22.64 -9.65
N ILE A 30 22.42 -22.88 -10.41
CA ILE A 30 23.48 -21.87 -10.63
C ILE A 30 23.12 -20.91 -11.78
N ASP A 31 22.65 -21.42 -12.92
CA ASP A 31 22.45 -20.61 -14.14
C ASP A 31 21.41 -19.51 -13.97
N LYS A 32 20.33 -19.79 -13.21
CA LYS A 32 19.26 -18.82 -12.94
C LYS A 32 19.76 -17.57 -12.21
N ILE A 33 20.76 -17.70 -11.34
CA ILE A 33 21.30 -16.58 -10.54
C ILE A 33 22.29 -15.75 -11.35
N MET A 34 23.10 -16.40 -12.21
CA MET A 34 24.01 -15.68 -13.11
C MET A 34 23.24 -14.77 -14.08
N LEU A 35 22.11 -15.25 -14.64
CA LEU A 35 21.31 -14.48 -15.58
C LEU A 35 20.70 -13.21 -14.96
N LYS A 36 20.16 -13.29 -13.72
CA LYS A 36 19.63 -12.12 -12.99
C LYS A 36 20.73 -11.07 -12.80
N ARG A 37 21.86 -11.46 -12.17
CA ARG A 37 23.01 -10.57 -11.91
C ARG A 37 23.63 -9.92 -13.16
N GLU A 38 23.55 -10.55 -14.33
CA GLU A 38 24.06 -9.95 -15.57
C GLU A 38 23.07 -8.93 -16.18
N VAL A 39 21.76 -9.13 -16.02
CA VAL A 39 20.73 -8.13 -16.35
C VAL A 39 20.85 -6.92 -15.43
N ASP A 40 20.95 -7.13 -14.11
CA ASP A 40 21.04 -6.05 -13.11
C ASP A 40 22.20 -5.10 -13.41
N ARG A 41 23.39 -5.65 -13.68
CA ARG A 41 24.60 -4.91 -14.08
C ARG A 41 24.45 -4.14 -15.39
N VAL A 42 23.57 -4.56 -16.29
CA VAL A 42 23.29 -3.83 -17.55
C VAL A 42 22.34 -2.66 -17.30
N ILE A 43 21.40 -2.80 -16.36
CA ILE A 43 20.50 -1.72 -15.92
C ILE A 43 21.29 -0.64 -15.16
N GLU A 44 22.07 -1.03 -14.15
CA GLU A 44 22.93 -0.15 -13.35
C GLU A 44 23.88 0.68 -14.23
N ARG A 45 24.56 0.03 -15.19
CA ARG A 45 25.44 0.69 -16.17
C ARG A 45 24.70 1.65 -17.12
N ARG A 46 23.40 1.45 -17.37
CA ARG A 46 22.57 2.41 -18.14
C ARG A 46 22.17 3.60 -17.28
N LEU A 47 21.80 3.37 -16.01
CA LEU A 47 21.44 4.42 -15.05
C LEU A 47 22.61 5.39 -14.84
N MET A 48 23.78 4.88 -14.48
CA MET A 48 25.01 5.65 -14.30
C MET A 48 25.42 6.44 -15.56
N ARG A 49 25.06 5.96 -16.76
CA ARG A 49 25.33 6.66 -18.02
C ARG A 49 24.36 7.81 -18.31
N LYS A 50 23.11 7.73 -17.84
CA LYS A 50 22.15 8.87 -17.86
C LYS A 50 22.61 9.96 -16.89
N ILE A 51 22.88 9.61 -15.64
CA ILE A 51 23.31 10.55 -14.58
C ILE A 51 24.57 11.33 -15.01
N LYS A 52 25.54 10.64 -15.60
CA LYS A 52 26.80 11.26 -16.05
C LYS A 52 26.68 12.06 -17.36
N ALA A 53 25.52 12.04 -18.02
CA ALA A 53 25.21 12.85 -19.19
C ALA A 53 24.51 14.17 -18.78
N SER A 54 23.50 14.11 -17.91
CA SER A 54 22.79 15.33 -17.45
C SER A 54 23.71 16.32 -16.71
N ALA A 55 24.69 15.80 -15.96
CA ALA A 55 25.69 16.62 -15.27
C ALA A 55 26.67 17.39 -16.19
N ALA A 56 26.63 17.19 -17.52
CA ALA A 56 27.60 17.74 -18.46
C ALA A 56 27.10 18.96 -19.28
N GLU A 57 25.79 19.25 -19.29
CA GLU A 57 25.19 20.22 -20.23
C GLU A 57 24.58 21.47 -19.57
N ALA A 58 24.71 21.66 -18.25
CA ALA A 58 24.20 22.83 -17.54
C ALA A 58 25.16 24.05 -17.66
N PRO A 59 24.75 25.18 -18.30
CA PRO A 59 25.56 26.40 -18.34
C PRO A 59 25.43 27.20 -17.04
N ALA A 60 26.56 27.64 -16.47
CA ALA A 60 26.57 28.41 -15.23
C ALA A 60 26.02 29.84 -15.41
N ALA A 61 24.86 30.12 -14.79
CA ALA A 61 24.26 31.45 -14.66
C ALA A 61 24.24 31.90 -13.18
N PRO A 62 24.31 33.21 -12.87
CA PRO A 62 24.46 33.69 -11.50
C PRO A 62 23.15 33.65 -10.70
N VAL A 63 23.21 33.10 -9.49
CA VAL A 63 22.07 32.99 -8.56
C VAL A 63 21.74 34.35 -7.92
N PRO A 64 20.46 34.78 -7.85
CA PRO A 64 20.05 35.94 -7.06
C PRO A 64 20.16 35.70 -5.56
N ASN A 65 20.68 36.67 -4.79
CA ASN A 65 20.72 36.58 -3.33
C ASN A 65 19.34 36.88 -2.71
N THR A 66 18.57 35.83 -2.44
CA THR A 66 17.38 35.86 -1.57
C THR A 66 17.70 35.15 -0.25
N PRO A 67 17.36 35.67 0.94
CA PRO A 67 17.67 34.99 2.20
C PRO A 67 16.88 33.69 2.37
N ILE A 68 17.59 32.60 2.62
CA ILE A 68 16.99 31.30 3.01
C ILE A 68 16.59 31.40 4.50
N PRO A 69 15.40 30.92 4.91
CA PRO A 69 15.05 30.84 6.34
C PRO A 69 15.97 29.86 7.08
N GLU A 70 16.34 30.17 8.32
CA GLU A 70 17.28 29.36 9.10
C GLU A 70 16.70 27.99 9.46
N VAL A 71 17.21 26.94 8.80
CA VAL A 71 16.94 25.54 9.17
C VAL A 71 17.58 25.26 10.53
N LYS A 72 16.75 25.03 11.55
CA LYS A 72 17.19 24.66 12.89
C LYS A 72 17.69 23.21 12.93
N VAL A 73 19.02 23.04 12.92
CA VAL A 73 19.64 21.73 13.11
C VAL A 73 19.73 21.39 14.59
N THR A 74 19.26 20.22 15.00
CA THR A 74 19.40 19.69 16.37
C THR A 74 20.52 18.64 16.44
N CYS A 75 21.16 18.50 17.60
CA CYS A 75 22.18 17.48 17.79
C CYS A 75 21.54 16.08 17.92
N PRO A 76 21.85 15.11 17.03
CA PRO A 76 21.20 13.80 17.02
C PRO A 76 21.39 13.02 18.32
N GLY A 77 22.55 13.17 18.99
CA GLY A 77 22.84 12.46 20.23
C GLY A 77 22.34 13.11 21.53
N CYS A 78 21.72 14.30 21.51
CA CYS A 78 21.19 14.91 22.75
C CYS A 78 20.09 15.98 22.58
N GLY A 79 19.49 16.14 21.40
CA GLY A 79 18.36 17.04 21.13
C GLY A 79 18.61 18.54 21.36
N LEU A 80 19.87 18.98 21.44
CA LEU A 80 20.20 20.41 21.61
C LEU A 80 20.03 21.14 20.26
N GLU A 81 19.33 22.28 20.23
CA GLU A 81 19.37 23.19 19.08
C GLU A 81 20.79 23.73 18.88
N LEU A 82 21.39 23.43 17.73
CA LEU A 82 22.73 23.87 17.32
C LEU A 82 22.63 25.19 16.55
N LYS A 83 23.68 26.02 16.61
CA LYS A 83 23.69 27.34 15.97
C LYS A 83 24.19 27.34 14.52
N GLY A 84 24.39 26.16 13.94
CA GLY A 84 25.08 25.96 12.66
C GLY A 84 26.60 26.13 12.77
N GLY A 85 27.36 25.35 12.00
CA GLY A 85 28.83 25.43 11.97
C GLY A 85 29.57 24.95 13.23
N GLU A 86 28.87 24.39 14.22
CA GLU A 86 29.49 23.71 15.38
C GLU A 86 30.06 22.35 14.93
N ALA A 87 31.38 22.18 14.91
CA ALA A 87 32.01 20.90 14.51
C ALA A 87 31.85 19.76 15.54
N LYS A 88 31.44 20.10 16.77
CA LYS A 88 31.08 19.16 17.85
C LYS A 88 29.97 19.78 18.69
N CYS A 89 29.00 18.99 19.14
CA CYS A 89 27.94 19.49 20.00
C CYS A 89 28.50 19.96 21.36
N SER A 90 28.15 21.20 21.73
CA SER A 90 28.57 21.84 22.97
C SER A 90 28.03 21.20 24.27
N ARG A 91 27.04 20.29 24.20
CA ARG A 91 26.47 19.57 25.36
C ARG A 91 26.99 18.15 25.56
N CYS A 92 27.15 17.36 24.50
CA CYS A 92 27.55 15.95 24.57
C CYS A 92 28.92 15.63 23.94
N GLY A 93 29.56 16.59 23.26
CA GLY A 93 30.89 16.42 22.65
C GLY A 93 30.93 15.58 21.36
N ILE A 94 29.79 15.05 20.91
CA ILE A 94 29.66 14.28 19.67
C ILE A 94 30.08 15.13 18.46
N PRO A 95 30.93 14.60 17.55
CA PRO A 95 31.24 15.25 16.28
C PRO A 95 30.01 15.40 15.39
N LEU A 96 29.94 16.51 14.67
CA LEU A 96 28.87 16.80 13.72
C LEU A 96 29.50 16.79 12.33
N ALA A 97 29.37 15.66 11.65
CA ALA A 97 29.95 15.39 10.34
C ALA A 97 28.99 15.79 9.20
N VAL A 98 29.45 15.61 7.96
CA VAL A 98 28.65 15.76 6.72
C VAL A 98 28.39 14.36 6.15
N ASP A 99 27.33 14.20 5.36
CA ASP A 99 26.67 12.91 5.11
C ASP A 99 27.57 11.83 4.46
N ASP A 100 28.56 12.22 3.66
CA ASP A 100 29.49 11.32 2.95
C ASP A 100 30.42 10.46 3.88
N ASP A 101 30.54 10.81 5.17
CA ASP A 101 31.45 10.16 6.13
C ASP A 101 30.73 9.20 7.13
N LEU A 102 29.45 8.85 6.92
CA LEU A 102 28.67 8.00 7.83
C LEU A 102 28.84 6.49 7.57
N LEU A 103 28.86 5.70 8.64
CA LEU A 103 28.81 4.23 8.63
C LEU A 103 27.44 3.74 9.12
N GLU A 104 27.00 2.59 8.65
CA GLU A 104 25.74 1.96 9.08
C GLU A 104 25.99 0.84 10.09
N CYS A 105 25.14 0.78 11.12
CA CYS A 105 25.20 -0.28 12.12
C CYS A 105 24.66 -1.60 11.53
N PRO A 106 25.46 -2.70 11.50
CA PRO A 106 25.04 -3.96 10.88
C PRO A 106 23.81 -4.59 11.55
N ASP A 107 23.58 -4.32 12.84
CA ASP A 107 22.48 -4.91 13.62
C ASP A 107 21.16 -4.11 13.54
N CYS A 108 21.17 -2.85 13.09
CA CYS A 108 19.96 -2.00 13.17
C CYS A 108 19.84 -0.86 12.14
N GLY A 109 20.71 -0.84 11.13
CA GLY A 109 20.71 0.14 10.03
C GLY A 109 21.03 1.59 10.43
N ALA A 110 21.28 1.87 11.71
CA ALA A 110 21.50 3.23 12.18
C ALA A 110 22.80 3.82 11.66
N GLN A 111 22.72 4.95 10.96
CA GLN A 111 23.89 5.72 10.53
C GLN A 111 24.58 6.40 11.72
N PHE A 112 25.91 6.32 11.76
CA PHE A 112 26.76 6.85 12.83
C PHE A 112 28.13 7.27 12.30
N VAL A 113 28.83 8.15 13.03
CA VAL A 113 30.17 8.61 12.63
C VAL A 113 31.28 7.61 13.02
N PRO A 114 32.26 7.33 12.12
CA PRO A 114 33.43 6.50 12.40
C PRO A 114 34.13 6.82 13.73
N GLY A 115 34.50 5.77 14.47
CA GLY A 115 35.13 5.90 15.79
C GLY A 115 34.16 6.00 16.97
N ALA A 116 32.85 5.85 16.75
CA ALA A 116 31.96 5.40 17.82
C ALA A 116 32.40 4.00 18.32
N LYS A 117 32.29 3.73 19.63
CA LYS A 117 32.59 2.42 20.21
C LYS A 117 31.40 1.47 20.26
N ALA A 118 30.21 2.00 20.09
CA ALA A 118 28.96 1.27 20.07
C ALA A 118 27.90 2.05 19.28
N CYS A 119 26.89 1.37 18.78
CA CYS A 119 25.81 1.99 18.03
C CYS A 119 24.99 2.96 18.91
N PRO A 120 24.75 4.21 18.47
CA PRO A 120 23.95 5.17 19.22
C PRO A 120 22.43 4.84 19.25
N LYS A 121 21.94 3.89 18.44
CA LYS A 121 20.53 3.46 18.40
C LYS A 121 20.26 2.18 19.19
N CYS A 122 21.07 1.13 19.01
CA CYS A 122 20.86 -0.18 19.66
C CYS A 122 21.93 -0.59 20.69
N GLY A 123 23.02 0.18 20.85
CA GLY A 123 24.05 -0.09 21.85
C GLY A 123 25.03 -1.22 21.55
N VAL A 124 24.93 -1.93 20.40
CA VAL A 124 25.92 -2.98 20.04
C VAL A 124 27.33 -2.39 19.97
N PRO A 125 28.35 -3.00 20.62
CA PRO A 125 29.73 -2.54 20.53
C PRO A 125 30.33 -2.82 19.14
N PHE A 126 31.00 -1.83 18.57
CA PHE A 126 31.75 -2.01 17.33
C PHE A 126 33.14 -2.57 17.66
N VAL A 127 33.50 -3.70 17.05
CA VAL A 127 34.74 -4.44 17.35
C VAL A 127 35.85 -3.99 16.40
N ASP A 128 36.93 -3.41 16.94
CA ASP A 128 38.10 -2.98 16.18
C ASP A 128 38.91 -4.18 15.64
N GLU A 129 38.71 -4.57 14.37
CA GLU A 129 39.56 -5.56 13.68
C GLU A 129 40.96 -4.99 13.36
N ALA A 130 41.83 -4.86 14.37
CA ALA A 130 43.10 -4.16 14.21
C ALA A 130 44.34 -4.73 14.96
N GLU A 131 44.38 -6.02 15.37
CA GLU A 131 45.68 -6.66 15.69
C GLU A 131 45.70 -8.22 15.61
N THR A 132 45.73 -8.77 14.40
CA THR A 132 45.99 -10.21 14.13
C THR A 132 47.21 -10.41 13.23
N ALA A 133 48.39 -9.99 13.70
CA ALA A 133 49.65 -10.23 13.02
C ALA A 133 50.03 -11.73 13.00
N LEU A 134 50.34 -12.27 11.82
CA LEU A 134 50.78 -13.66 11.63
C LEU A 134 52.21 -13.89 12.15
N PRO A 135 52.57 -15.14 12.56
CA PRO A 135 53.77 -15.40 13.35
C PRO A 135 55.06 -15.55 12.53
N GLU A 136 56.19 -15.14 13.14
CA GLU A 136 57.56 -15.46 12.70
C GLU A 136 58.37 -16.17 13.82
N PRO A 137 59.49 -16.87 13.49
CA PRO A 137 59.92 -18.04 14.26
C PRO A 137 60.95 -17.80 15.38
N MET A 138 60.96 -18.73 16.35
CA MET A 138 62.02 -18.99 17.35
C MET A 138 63.37 -19.42 16.70
N PRO A 139 64.56 -19.35 17.37
CA PRO A 139 64.75 -19.54 18.84
C PRO A 139 65.89 -18.79 19.59
N GLU A 140 65.77 -18.80 20.94
CA GLU A 140 66.85 -18.84 21.97
C GLU A 140 67.91 -17.69 22.13
N PRO A 141 68.63 -17.56 23.28
CA PRO A 141 68.18 -17.69 24.68
C PRO A 141 68.78 -16.67 25.72
N TYR A 142 68.08 -16.51 26.86
CA TYR A 142 68.60 -16.23 28.24
C TYR A 142 69.34 -14.91 28.62
N VAL A 143 68.91 -14.29 29.75
CA VAL A 143 69.68 -13.76 30.92
C VAL A 143 68.71 -12.95 31.83
N GLU A 144 69.02 -12.78 33.13
CA GLU A 144 68.03 -12.52 34.22
C GLU A 144 68.27 -11.23 35.07
N ALA A 145 67.20 -10.76 35.73
CA ALA A 145 67.14 -9.93 36.96
C ALA A 145 67.53 -8.43 36.90
N PRO A 146 67.24 -7.59 37.93
CA PRO A 146 66.41 -7.80 39.15
C PRO A 146 65.28 -6.75 39.40
N ARG A 147 64.38 -7.02 40.36
CA ARG A 147 63.40 -6.05 40.91
C ARG A 147 63.96 -5.20 42.06
N PRO A 148 63.48 -3.96 42.24
CA PRO A 148 62.94 -3.52 43.54
C PRO A 148 61.72 -2.56 43.44
N VAL A 149 60.97 -2.16 44.48
CA VAL A 149 60.42 -2.82 45.70
C VAL A 149 59.69 -1.75 46.55
N ILE A 150 58.41 -1.98 46.93
CA ILE A 150 57.67 -1.34 48.08
C ILE A 150 57.36 0.19 47.88
N ARG A 151 56.23 0.80 48.31
CA ARG A 151 55.46 0.67 49.58
C ARG A 151 53.98 1.10 49.50
N GLU A 152 53.17 0.58 50.41
CA GLU A 152 51.79 1.01 50.71
C GLU A 152 51.74 2.18 51.72
N VAL A 153 50.67 2.98 51.69
CA VAL A 153 50.15 3.75 52.86
C VAL A 153 48.62 3.81 52.75
N SER A 154 47.90 3.71 53.87
CA SER A 154 46.43 3.73 53.98
C SER A 154 45.94 4.70 55.09
N PRO A 155 44.70 4.67 55.63
CA PRO A 155 43.71 5.72 55.36
C PRO A 155 43.21 6.51 56.59
N ALA A 156 42.46 7.60 56.36
CA ALA A 156 41.72 8.40 57.36
C ALA A 156 40.75 9.40 56.66
N GLU A 157 39.70 9.99 57.27
CA GLU A 157 38.79 9.58 58.37
C GLU A 157 37.59 10.58 58.47
N VAL A 158 36.36 10.07 58.65
CA VAL A 158 35.11 10.61 59.29
C VAL A 158 34.81 12.14 59.34
N VAL A 159 33.53 12.53 59.12
CA VAL A 159 32.67 13.34 60.05
C VAL A 159 31.21 13.44 59.56
N THR A 160 30.26 13.49 60.50
CA THR A 160 28.80 13.38 60.35
C THR A 160 28.02 14.69 60.55
N THR A 161 26.81 14.80 59.98
CA THR A 161 25.63 15.39 60.66
C THR A 161 24.30 14.91 60.04
N LEU A 162 23.23 14.84 60.86
CA LEU A 162 21.82 14.64 60.48
C LEU A 162 20.97 15.76 61.10
N PRO A 163 19.75 16.04 60.58
CA PRO A 163 18.58 15.86 61.44
C PRO A 163 17.25 15.46 60.75
N ALA A 164 16.51 14.57 61.41
CA ALA A 164 15.04 14.45 61.52
C ALA A 164 14.11 14.31 60.27
N GLU A 165 13.22 13.31 60.35
CA GLU A 165 12.10 13.02 59.44
C GLU A 165 10.84 13.89 59.71
N PRO A 166 9.76 13.74 58.92
CA PRO A 166 8.75 12.76 59.31
C PRO A 166 8.28 11.79 58.21
N VAL A 167 7.93 10.58 58.66
CA VAL A 167 7.45 9.40 57.92
C VAL A 167 6.33 9.64 56.89
N SER A 168 6.50 9.03 55.71
CA SER A 168 5.40 8.39 54.96
C SER A 168 5.77 6.93 54.65
N VAL A 169 4.78 6.03 54.56
CA VAL A 169 5.00 4.59 54.38
C VAL A 169 5.19 4.26 52.91
N GLY A 170 6.07 3.31 52.59
CA GLY A 170 6.21 2.77 51.24
C GLY A 170 6.78 1.36 51.22
N ARG A 171 6.79 0.75 50.04
CA ARG A 171 7.61 -0.40 49.65
C ARG A 171 8.15 -0.13 48.26
N GLY A 172 9.46 0.01 48.13
CA GLY A 172 10.15 -0.06 46.84
C GLY A 172 10.87 -1.39 46.80
N LEU A 173 10.60 -2.20 45.77
CA LEU A 173 11.35 -3.42 45.50
C LEU A 173 12.68 -3.08 44.82
N THR A 174 13.67 -3.95 44.98
CA THR A 174 14.98 -3.83 44.35
C THR A 174 15.36 -5.20 43.80
N ASN A 175 15.53 -5.30 42.49
CA ASN A 175 15.66 -6.58 41.79
C ASN A 175 16.88 -7.39 42.27
N GLY A 176 16.71 -8.71 42.27
CA GLY A 176 17.63 -9.65 42.89
C GLY A 176 18.99 -9.76 42.17
N ARG A 177 19.94 -10.41 42.86
CA ARG A 177 21.15 -10.95 42.25
C ARG A 177 21.05 -12.46 42.27
N GLY A 178 20.85 -13.08 41.11
CA GLY A 178 20.96 -14.54 40.96
C GLY A 178 22.33 -15.03 41.41
N ALA A 179 22.36 -16.15 42.13
CA ALA A 179 23.58 -16.74 42.66
C ALA A 179 23.86 -18.08 42.00
N ILE A 180 24.90 -18.14 41.17
CA ILE A 180 25.38 -19.36 40.53
C ILE A 180 25.80 -20.43 41.56
N ASN A 181 25.04 -21.52 41.61
CA ASN A 181 25.40 -22.74 42.35
C ASN A 181 26.18 -23.69 41.42
N GLY A 182 27.34 -24.17 41.88
CA GLY A 182 28.18 -25.09 41.11
C GLY A 182 28.92 -26.11 41.96
N THR A 183 28.48 -27.37 41.90
CA THR A 183 29.12 -28.55 42.50
C THR A 183 28.75 -29.80 41.69
N GLY A 184 29.65 -30.69 41.25
CA GLY A 184 31.12 -30.66 41.26
C GLY A 184 31.74 -32.09 41.23
N LEU A 185 33.06 -32.18 41.02
CA LEU A 185 33.87 -33.42 40.96
C LEU A 185 33.69 -34.24 39.65
N VAL A 186 34.60 -35.15 39.23
CA VAL A 186 35.87 -35.65 39.84
C VAL A 186 37.06 -35.33 38.87
N ASN A 187 38.19 -36.03 38.63
CA ASN A 187 38.86 -37.27 39.10
C ASN A 187 40.42 -37.07 39.02
N GLY A 188 41.23 -38.09 38.71
CA GLY A 188 42.42 -37.89 37.85
C GLY A 188 43.83 -38.35 38.31
N THR A 189 44.00 -38.98 39.48
CA THR A 189 45.13 -39.88 39.88
C THR A 189 46.60 -39.53 39.53
N GLY A 190 47.49 -39.37 40.53
CA GLY A 190 48.96 -39.32 40.31
C GLY A 190 49.83 -39.36 41.58
N MET A 191 51.05 -39.90 41.50
CA MET A 191 51.99 -40.15 42.63
C MET A 191 53.47 -40.15 42.13
N ILE A 192 54.57 -40.24 42.92
CA ILE A 192 54.81 -40.55 44.35
C ILE A 192 56.09 -39.83 44.87
N ASN A 193 56.20 -39.69 46.21
CA ASN A 193 57.44 -39.62 47.02
C ASN A 193 58.45 -38.45 46.86
N GLY A 194 58.89 -37.84 47.99
CA GLY A 194 60.03 -36.89 48.00
C GLY A 194 60.34 -36.15 49.33
N THR A 195 60.80 -36.84 50.38
CA THR A 195 61.23 -36.25 51.69
C THR A 195 62.33 -35.16 51.56
N ARG A 196 62.59 -34.21 52.50
CA ARG A 196 62.70 -34.32 53.98
C ARG A 196 63.03 -32.98 54.70
N GLY A 197 62.66 -32.82 55.99
CA GLY A 197 63.26 -31.88 56.97
C GLY A 197 62.55 -30.51 57.14
N GLU A 198 62.57 -29.83 58.30
CA GLU A 198 63.16 -30.07 59.64
C GLU A 198 62.14 -29.83 60.79
N SER A 199 62.57 -29.80 62.08
CA SER A 199 61.68 -30.03 63.24
C SER A 199 61.97 -29.25 64.53
N ARG A 200 60.90 -28.89 65.29
CA ARG A 200 60.75 -28.85 66.77
C ARG A 200 59.33 -28.35 67.13
N GLN A 201 58.49 -29.11 67.87
CA GLN A 201 58.40 -29.25 69.36
C GLN A 201 57.92 -27.96 70.06
N PRO A 202 56.99 -27.98 71.06
CA PRO A 202 56.71 -29.04 72.07
C PRO A 202 55.55 -30.01 71.70
N SER A 203 55.23 -31.12 72.39
CA SER A 203 55.44 -31.72 73.75
C SER A 203 54.26 -31.62 74.77
N PRO A 204 54.00 -32.64 75.62
CA PRO A 204 52.62 -33.14 75.81
C PRO A 204 52.17 -33.60 77.23
N ALA A 205 50.86 -33.91 77.38
CA ALA A 205 50.31 -34.84 78.38
C ALA A 205 49.03 -35.51 77.83
N ARG A 206 48.78 -36.84 77.74
CA ARG A 206 49.29 -38.10 78.34
C ARG A 206 48.61 -38.55 79.65
N ARG A 207 47.65 -39.50 79.56
CA ARG A 207 47.66 -40.82 80.26
C ARG A 207 46.46 -41.73 79.92
N ARG A 208 46.77 -43.03 79.72
CA ARG A 208 46.10 -44.30 80.16
C ARG A 208 44.59 -44.30 80.46
N GLY A 209 43.80 -45.34 80.12
CA GLY A 209 44.11 -46.67 79.55
C GLY A 209 43.24 -47.79 80.17
N PHE A 210 43.26 -49.01 79.61
CA PHE A 210 42.37 -50.17 79.90
C PHE A 210 40.89 -50.01 79.45
N ALA A 211 40.11 -51.06 79.18
CA ALA A 211 40.40 -52.41 78.65
C ALA A 211 39.10 -53.16 78.26
N VAL A 212 39.18 -54.00 77.21
CA VAL A 212 38.32 -55.17 76.88
C VAL A 212 36.78 -54.96 76.81
N ALA A 213 36.29 -55.05 75.57
CA ALA A 213 34.98 -55.51 75.09
C ALA A 213 33.88 -55.90 76.10
N ARG A 214 32.71 -55.22 75.98
CA ARG A 214 31.39 -55.83 76.27
C ARG A 214 30.17 -55.19 75.58
N TRP A 215 30.38 -54.33 74.58
CA TRP A 215 29.29 -53.54 73.95
C TRP A 215 29.00 -53.89 72.48
N GLN A 216 29.79 -54.74 71.81
CA GLN A 216 29.64 -54.98 70.37
C GLN A 216 28.27 -55.54 69.97
N PHE A 217 27.62 -56.36 70.81
CA PHE A 217 26.26 -56.86 70.53
C PHE A 217 25.19 -55.77 70.65
N LEU A 218 25.31 -54.84 71.62
CA LEU A 218 24.36 -53.73 71.73
C LEU A 218 24.64 -52.65 70.68
N ALA A 219 25.91 -52.40 70.33
CA ALA A 219 26.27 -51.49 69.26
C ALA A 219 25.73 -51.98 67.91
N VAL A 220 25.85 -53.29 67.61
CA VAL A 220 25.24 -53.89 66.40
C VAL A 220 23.71 -53.90 66.50
N LEU A 221 23.11 -54.19 67.65
CA LEU A 221 21.64 -54.20 67.77
C LEU A 221 21.02 -52.80 67.72
N VAL A 222 21.66 -51.77 68.29
CA VAL A 222 21.26 -50.36 68.13
C VAL A 222 21.55 -49.88 66.72
N ALA A 223 22.68 -50.28 66.11
CA ALA A 223 22.90 -50.02 64.69
C ALA A 223 21.83 -50.68 63.83
N LEU A 224 21.34 -51.88 64.14
CA LEU A 224 20.23 -52.51 63.40
C LEU A 224 18.87 -51.90 63.76
N VAL A 225 18.64 -51.40 64.97
CA VAL A 225 17.40 -50.70 65.37
C VAL A 225 17.38 -49.23 64.94
N ILE A 226 18.50 -48.71 64.42
CA ILE A 226 18.54 -47.46 63.65
C ILE A 226 18.54 -47.79 62.16
N ILE A 227 19.54 -48.53 61.65
CA ILE A 227 19.69 -48.84 60.23
C ILE A 227 18.51 -49.64 59.68
N ILE A 228 17.91 -50.63 60.36
CA ILE A 228 16.73 -51.30 59.78
C ILE A 228 15.54 -50.35 59.71
N PRO A 229 15.10 -49.63 60.77
CA PRO A 229 14.05 -48.62 60.63
C PRO A 229 14.40 -47.46 59.70
N THR A 230 15.66 -47.04 59.57
CA THR A 230 16.09 -45.98 58.64
C THR A 230 16.24 -46.49 57.21
N PHE A 231 16.59 -47.75 56.98
CA PHE A 231 16.65 -48.38 55.64
C PHE A 231 15.25 -48.82 55.19
N ILE A 232 14.39 -49.29 56.10
CA ILE A 232 12.95 -49.43 55.86
C ILE A 232 12.36 -48.04 55.60
N TYR A 233 12.69 -47.01 56.39
CA TYR A 233 12.21 -45.65 56.11
C TYR A 233 12.73 -45.14 54.78
N ILE A 234 13.97 -45.37 54.36
CA ILE A 234 14.47 -44.96 53.03
C ILE A 234 13.86 -45.81 51.90
N SER A 235 13.65 -47.12 52.08
CA SER A 235 13.02 -47.99 51.07
C SER A 235 11.48 -47.93 51.05
N TYR A 236 10.84 -47.25 52.01
CA TYR A 236 9.41 -46.93 52.02
C TYR A 236 9.12 -45.41 51.98
N SER A 237 10.13 -44.55 52.09
CA SER A 237 10.14 -43.17 51.59
C SER A 237 10.70 -43.12 50.16
N ASN A 238 10.63 -44.27 49.47
CA ASN A 238 10.63 -44.35 48.02
C ASN A 238 9.20 -44.18 47.47
N ASP A 239 8.35 -43.45 48.21
CA ASP A 239 7.49 -42.41 47.64
C ASP A 239 8.39 -41.38 46.92
N GLY A 240 9.07 -41.82 45.86
CA GLY A 240 9.79 -40.93 44.96
C GLY A 240 8.79 -40.05 44.24
N ALA A 241 9.18 -38.82 43.91
CA ALA A 241 8.46 -38.10 42.87
C ALA A 241 8.48 -38.98 41.60
N PRO A 242 7.37 -39.10 40.85
CA PRO A 242 7.30 -39.99 39.69
C PRO A 242 8.34 -39.62 38.62
N TYR A 243 8.68 -38.33 38.55
CA TYR A 243 9.74 -37.77 37.71
C TYR A 243 10.80 -37.08 38.57
N SER A 244 12.07 -37.20 38.18
CA SER A 244 13.20 -36.51 38.78
C SER A 244 13.77 -35.44 37.83
N VAL A 245 14.95 -34.88 38.16
CA VAL A 245 15.73 -33.99 37.29
C VAL A 245 17.22 -34.21 37.63
N ASP A 246 17.74 -35.38 37.27
CA ASP A 246 19.12 -35.78 37.57
C ASP A 246 19.97 -36.23 36.36
N GLY A 247 19.37 -36.47 35.19
CA GLY A 247 20.03 -36.85 33.94
C GLY A 247 19.96 -38.34 33.59
N ASP A 248 19.23 -39.16 34.37
CA ASP A 248 18.58 -40.35 33.82
C ASP A 248 17.25 -39.92 33.17
N PHE A 249 16.87 -40.53 32.04
CA PHE A 249 15.61 -40.22 31.34
C PHE A 249 14.61 -41.38 31.41
N GLY A 250 14.94 -42.45 32.15
CA GLY A 250 14.15 -43.68 32.21
C GLY A 250 12.78 -43.56 32.90
N GLU A 251 12.46 -42.46 33.59
CA GLU A 251 11.09 -42.16 34.04
C GLU A 251 10.13 -41.77 32.91
N TRP A 252 10.64 -41.30 31.77
CA TRP A 252 9.82 -40.88 30.62
C TRP A 252 9.47 -42.04 29.66
N ASP A 253 9.94 -43.27 29.94
CA ASP A 253 9.70 -44.49 29.16
C ASP A 253 8.20 -44.88 29.16
N GLY A 254 7.43 -44.28 28.26
CA GLY A 254 5.99 -44.51 28.09
C GLY A 254 5.08 -43.44 28.71
N SER A 255 5.60 -42.24 28.97
CA SER A 255 4.77 -41.02 29.06
C SER A 255 4.13 -40.70 27.70
N ASP A 256 3.02 -39.97 27.68
CA ASP A 256 2.44 -39.45 26.43
C ASP A 256 3.43 -38.47 25.77
N SER A 257 3.65 -38.60 24.45
CA SER A 257 4.62 -37.79 23.71
C SER A 257 3.98 -36.99 22.58
N TYR A 258 4.39 -35.73 22.48
CA TYR A 258 3.77 -34.70 21.66
C TYR A 258 4.75 -34.19 20.61
N SER A 259 4.25 -33.82 19.43
CA SER A 259 5.07 -33.24 18.36
C SER A 259 5.16 -31.71 18.45
N MET A 260 5.88 -31.10 17.49
CA MET A 260 5.96 -29.65 17.33
C MET A 260 5.91 -29.25 15.85
N SER A 261 5.11 -28.22 15.54
CA SER A 261 5.05 -27.56 14.24
C SER A 261 6.24 -26.62 14.03
N ILE A 262 7.05 -26.89 13.01
CA ILE A 262 8.20 -26.06 12.61
C ILE A 262 7.70 -24.87 11.78
N LEU A 263 7.88 -23.65 12.29
CA LEU A 263 7.44 -22.40 11.66
C LEU A 263 8.62 -21.61 11.06
N ALA A 264 9.55 -22.29 10.39
CA ALA A 264 10.75 -21.67 9.79
C ALA A 264 11.37 -22.47 8.62
N ASP A 265 11.71 -21.79 7.54
CA ASP A 265 12.37 -22.35 6.33
C ASP A 265 13.83 -22.78 6.52
N ALA A 266 14.42 -22.58 7.71
CA ALA A 266 15.85 -22.73 7.97
C ALA A 266 16.10 -23.41 9.33
N PRO A 267 17.11 -24.29 9.44
CA PRO A 267 17.27 -25.19 10.58
C PRO A 267 17.42 -24.45 11.92
N ILE A 268 16.45 -24.70 12.79
CA ILE A 268 16.48 -24.50 14.23
C ILE A 268 16.71 -25.86 14.90
N THR A 269 16.77 -25.89 16.24
CA THR A 269 16.73 -27.14 17.01
C THR A 269 15.36 -27.81 16.79
N VAL A 270 15.34 -28.90 16.02
CA VAL A 270 14.12 -29.64 15.70
C VAL A 270 13.87 -30.65 16.81
N VAL A 271 12.81 -30.44 17.58
CA VAL A 271 12.31 -31.41 18.56
C VAL A 271 11.69 -32.59 17.80
N GLU A 272 12.08 -33.81 18.15
CA GLU A 272 11.47 -35.05 17.64
C GLU A 272 10.21 -35.41 18.45
N GLU A 273 10.30 -35.26 19.78
CA GLU A 273 9.24 -35.53 20.75
C GLU A 273 9.46 -34.69 22.01
N TRP A 274 8.37 -34.35 22.71
CA TRP A 274 8.41 -33.79 24.05
C TRP A 274 7.28 -34.35 24.92
N SER A 275 7.46 -34.33 26.24
CA SER A 275 6.48 -34.79 27.23
C SER A 275 6.40 -33.81 28.39
N VAL A 276 5.25 -33.80 29.07
CA VAL A 276 4.98 -33.03 30.29
C VAL A 276 4.53 -33.98 31.40
N ALA A 277 4.67 -33.56 32.66
CA ALA A 277 4.10 -34.28 33.80
C ALA A 277 3.86 -33.36 35.02
N ILE A 278 2.77 -33.58 35.76
CA ILE A 278 2.44 -32.86 37.00
C ILE A 278 2.69 -33.71 38.26
N ASP A 279 3.32 -33.12 39.30
CA ASP A 279 3.29 -33.64 40.69
C ASP A 279 3.05 -32.50 41.69
N SER A 280 1.76 -32.28 42.00
CA SER A 280 1.25 -31.19 42.83
C SER A 280 1.62 -29.82 42.22
N THR A 281 2.39 -28.97 42.91
CA THR A 281 2.81 -27.65 42.39
C THR A 281 4.08 -27.72 41.52
N ARG A 282 4.43 -28.91 41.00
CA ARG A 282 5.60 -29.11 40.13
C ARG A 282 5.14 -29.55 38.76
N VAL A 283 5.63 -28.85 37.74
CA VAL A 283 5.51 -29.25 36.34
C VAL A 283 6.90 -29.63 35.85
N TYR A 284 6.98 -30.82 35.26
CA TYR A 284 8.16 -31.38 34.64
C TYR A 284 8.00 -31.36 33.12
N VAL A 285 9.08 -31.22 32.39
CA VAL A 285 9.10 -31.30 30.92
C VAL A 285 10.34 -32.05 30.46
N TYR A 286 10.17 -32.90 29.46
CA TYR A 286 11.21 -33.61 28.71
C TYR A 286 11.14 -33.23 27.23
N VAL A 287 12.31 -33.10 26.59
CA VAL A 287 12.45 -32.73 25.17
C VAL A 287 13.58 -33.56 24.55
N SER A 288 13.30 -34.22 23.43
CA SER A 288 14.29 -34.90 22.58
C SER A 288 14.39 -34.20 21.23
N ALA A 289 15.60 -34.03 20.70
CA ALA A 289 15.82 -33.29 19.44
C ALA A 289 16.77 -33.96 18.45
N VAL A 290 16.69 -33.50 17.19
CA VAL A 290 17.60 -33.85 16.09
C VAL A 290 18.97 -33.18 16.28
N GLY A 291 19.75 -33.72 17.21
CA GLY A 291 21.10 -33.23 17.56
C GLY A 291 21.15 -32.29 18.76
N ASP A 292 22.35 -31.81 19.06
CA ASP A 292 22.72 -31.13 20.30
C ASP A 292 21.79 -29.95 20.67
N ILE A 293 20.95 -30.12 21.70
CA ILE A 293 20.10 -29.05 22.23
C ILE A 293 21.00 -27.94 22.79
N PHE A 294 20.68 -26.68 22.44
CA PHE A 294 21.50 -25.51 22.77
C PHE A 294 22.95 -25.60 22.23
N GLY A 295 23.25 -26.50 21.28
CA GLY A 295 24.60 -26.78 20.80
C GLY A 295 25.27 -25.62 20.05
N THR A 296 24.50 -24.65 19.54
CA THR A 296 25.05 -23.54 18.76
C THR A 296 25.72 -22.47 19.62
N THR A 297 26.45 -21.56 18.96
CA THR A 297 27.03 -20.38 19.61
C THR A 297 26.05 -19.22 19.76
N SER A 298 24.80 -19.37 19.33
CA SER A 298 23.73 -18.39 19.48
C SER A 298 22.89 -18.73 20.71
N VAL A 299 22.12 -17.79 21.25
CA VAL A 299 21.10 -18.12 22.27
C VAL A 299 19.92 -18.82 21.61
N GLU A 300 19.53 -19.93 22.20
CA GLU A 300 18.30 -20.65 21.93
C GLU A 300 17.52 -20.70 23.25
N SER A 301 16.19 -20.62 23.17
CA SER A 301 15.31 -20.55 24.32
C SER A 301 14.16 -21.54 24.17
N PHE A 302 13.87 -22.30 25.23
CA PHE A 302 12.62 -23.04 25.37
C PHE A 302 11.69 -22.32 26.35
N PHE A 303 10.40 -22.33 26.01
CA PHE A 303 9.30 -21.81 26.82
C PHE A 303 8.26 -22.92 26.95
N LEU A 304 8.01 -23.42 28.16
CA LEU A 304 6.81 -24.19 28.45
C LEU A 304 5.78 -23.24 29.06
N PHE A 305 4.75 -22.91 28.31
CA PHE A 305 3.59 -22.21 28.83
C PHE A 305 2.65 -23.22 29.50
N VAL A 306 2.05 -22.80 30.62
CA VAL A 306 1.08 -23.58 31.40
C VAL A 306 -0.16 -22.71 31.62
N ASP A 307 -1.25 -23.10 30.99
CA ASP A 307 -2.61 -22.70 31.37
C ASP A 307 -3.03 -23.63 32.52
N SER A 308 -3.28 -23.08 33.70
CA SER A 308 -3.35 -23.87 34.93
C SER A 308 -4.77 -24.17 35.41
N ASP A 309 -5.77 -23.45 34.92
CA ASP A 309 -7.18 -23.71 35.20
C ASP A 309 -7.97 -24.26 34.01
N GLY A 310 -7.53 -23.99 32.77
CA GLY A 310 -8.17 -24.41 31.52
C GLY A 310 -9.07 -23.33 30.89
N ASP A 311 -8.94 -22.06 31.30
CA ASP A 311 -9.75 -20.94 30.81
C ASP A 311 -8.95 -20.05 29.83
N GLU A 312 -9.29 -20.08 28.54
CA GLU A 312 -8.69 -19.20 27.53
C GLU A 312 -8.86 -17.69 27.82
N GLY A 313 -9.66 -17.32 28.83
CA GLY A 313 -9.84 -15.97 29.37
C GLY A 313 -8.81 -15.53 30.42
N THR A 314 -8.04 -16.44 31.04
CA THR A 314 -7.06 -16.16 32.13
C THR A 314 -5.62 -16.03 31.58
N GLY A 315 -4.62 -15.83 32.46
CA GLY A 315 -3.20 -15.75 32.07
C GLY A 315 -2.81 -14.83 30.90
N TYR A 316 -1.66 -15.14 30.30
CA TYR A 316 -1.14 -14.53 29.07
C TYR A 316 -1.74 -15.22 27.84
N ALA A 317 -2.27 -14.45 26.88
CA ALA A 317 -2.90 -14.99 25.68
C ALA A 317 -1.86 -15.57 24.71
N VAL A 318 -1.80 -16.90 24.58
CA VAL A 318 -0.78 -17.59 23.77
C VAL A 318 -1.38 -18.80 23.03
N GLY A 319 -1.40 -18.74 21.69
CA GLY A 319 -2.15 -19.70 20.89
C GLY A 319 -3.64 -19.76 21.29
N THR A 320 -4.09 -20.93 21.73
CA THR A 320 -5.47 -21.25 22.11
C THR A 320 -5.65 -21.47 23.62
N MET A 321 -4.86 -20.78 24.45
CA MET A 321 -4.87 -20.97 25.92
C MET A 321 -4.45 -19.72 26.70
N GLY A 322 -4.84 -19.67 27.99
CA GLY A 322 -4.53 -18.60 28.94
C GLY A 322 -3.37 -18.98 29.88
N ALA A 323 -2.13 -18.68 29.50
CA ALA A 323 -0.98 -19.15 30.26
C ALA A 323 -0.74 -18.36 31.56
N ASP A 324 -1.16 -18.92 32.70
CA ASP A 324 -0.90 -18.38 34.05
C ASP A 324 0.58 -18.51 34.46
N PHE A 325 1.29 -19.51 33.93
CA PHE A 325 2.68 -19.76 34.24
C PHE A 325 3.53 -20.04 32.98
N MET A 326 4.83 -19.80 33.11
CA MET A 326 5.82 -20.07 32.07
C MET A 326 7.12 -20.58 32.69
N ILE A 327 7.65 -21.70 32.20
CA ILE A 327 9.03 -22.14 32.47
C ILE A 327 9.89 -21.70 31.29
N GLU A 328 10.89 -20.86 31.55
CA GLU A 328 11.83 -20.35 30.56
C GLU A 328 13.22 -20.96 30.75
N LEU A 329 13.84 -21.43 29.66
CA LEU A 329 15.19 -22.01 29.65
C LEU A 329 16.01 -21.39 28.51
N ASP A 330 16.98 -20.53 28.81
CA ASP A 330 17.95 -20.02 27.82
C ASP A 330 19.23 -20.85 27.82
N GLY A 331 19.72 -21.24 26.66
CA GLY A 331 20.98 -21.99 26.51
C GLY A 331 21.83 -21.60 25.31
N TRP A 332 23.10 -21.99 25.35
CA TRP A 332 24.05 -21.97 24.24
C TRP A 332 25.30 -22.81 24.56
N ASN A 333 26.10 -23.15 23.55
CA ASN A 333 27.31 -23.99 23.64
C ASN A 333 27.08 -25.36 24.34
N GLY A 334 25.94 -26.01 24.12
CA GLY A 334 25.59 -27.31 24.72
C GLY A 334 25.35 -27.22 26.23
N SER A 335 24.68 -26.16 26.68
CA SER A 335 24.40 -25.93 28.11
C SER A 335 23.24 -24.97 28.34
N VAL A 336 22.44 -25.25 29.37
CA VAL A 336 21.49 -24.28 29.94
C VAL A 336 22.28 -23.21 30.70
N GLN A 337 21.93 -21.94 30.48
CA GLN A 337 22.69 -20.76 30.94
C GLN A 337 21.84 -19.83 31.81
N SER A 338 20.52 -19.78 31.56
CA SER A 338 19.53 -19.16 32.45
C SER A 338 18.30 -20.07 32.54
N SER A 339 17.64 -20.06 33.69
CA SER A 339 16.31 -20.63 33.86
C SER A 339 15.46 -19.72 34.73
N ASP A 340 14.17 -19.62 34.44
CA ASP A 340 13.18 -18.92 35.25
C ASP A 340 11.84 -19.68 35.25
N VAL A 341 11.03 -19.41 36.26
CA VAL A 341 9.62 -19.83 36.35
C VAL A 341 8.85 -18.56 36.64
N CYS A 342 7.93 -18.20 35.77
CA CYS A 342 7.17 -16.96 35.85
C CYS A 342 5.67 -17.25 36.08
N THR A 343 4.97 -16.26 36.62
CA THR A 343 3.51 -16.23 36.78
C THR A 343 2.93 -14.98 36.12
N TYR A 344 1.63 -15.00 35.80
CA TYR A 344 0.93 -13.96 35.08
C TYR A 344 -0.47 -13.72 35.67
N ASP A 345 -0.71 -12.55 36.25
CA ASP A 345 -1.99 -12.14 36.84
C ASP A 345 -2.33 -10.73 36.31
N PRO A 346 -3.14 -10.61 35.23
CA PRO A 346 -3.35 -9.35 34.53
C PRO A 346 -4.50 -8.52 35.16
N ASP A 347 -4.22 -7.27 35.54
CA ASP A 347 -5.22 -6.34 36.12
C ASP A 347 -6.36 -5.99 35.12
N SER A 348 -6.20 -6.29 33.82
CA SER A 348 -7.26 -6.16 32.81
C SER A 348 -7.08 -7.04 31.56
N ALA A 349 -8.18 -7.27 30.82
CA ALA A 349 -8.16 -8.02 29.55
C ALA A 349 -7.22 -7.42 28.47
N ALA A 350 -6.94 -6.11 28.52
CA ALA A 350 -5.98 -5.47 27.61
C ALA A 350 -4.52 -5.74 28.00
N GLU A 351 -4.27 -6.13 29.25
CA GLU A 351 -2.93 -6.48 29.75
C GLU A 351 -2.55 -7.92 29.44
N ARG A 352 -3.50 -8.83 29.13
CA ARG A 352 -3.27 -10.23 28.71
C ARG A 352 -2.28 -10.45 27.55
N TYR A 353 -1.93 -9.38 26.83
CA TYR A 353 -1.01 -9.38 25.70
C TYR A 353 0.35 -8.70 26.02
N ASP A 354 0.54 -8.12 27.22
CA ASP A 354 1.79 -7.43 27.58
C ASP A 354 2.82 -8.39 28.17
N TRP A 355 3.85 -8.71 27.39
CA TRP A 355 4.94 -9.57 27.81
C TRP A 355 5.71 -9.04 29.03
N ASN A 356 5.62 -7.74 29.35
CA ASN A 356 6.32 -7.20 30.52
C ASN A 356 5.64 -7.54 31.86
N SER A 357 4.44 -8.13 31.85
CA SER A 357 3.67 -8.46 33.07
C SER A 357 4.03 -9.82 33.70
N TRP A 358 4.92 -10.60 33.08
CA TRP A 358 5.45 -11.84 33.67
C TRP A 358 6.30 -11.55 34.93
N GLU A 359 5.88 -12.06 36.10
CA GLU A 359 6.65 -11.97 37.35
C GLU A 359 7.42 -13.28 37.64
N SER A 360 8.73 -13.17 37.93
CA SER A 360 9.59 -14.32 38.26
C SER A 360 9.34 -14.85 39.68
N LEU A 361 8.96 -16.14 39.75
CA LEU A 361 8.94 -16.97 40.96
C LEU A 361 10.34 -17.53 41.29
N GLY A 362 11.20 -17.69 40.26
CA GLY A 362 12.61 -18.08 40.38
C GLY A 362 12.99 -19.29 39.51
N GLY A 363 14.29 -19.55 39.41
CA GLY A 363 14.86 -20.50 38.44
C GLY A 363 14.38 -21.96 38.54
N ALA A 364 14.02 -22.54 37.40
CA ALA A 364 13.75 -23.96 37.23
C ALA A 364 15.02 -24.83 37.39
N ALA A 365 14.83 -26.08 37.81
CA ALA A 365 15.87 -27.10 37.72
C ALA A 365 15.92 -27.69 36.31
N SER A 366 17.10 -28.04 35.79
CA SER A 366 17.23 -28.70 34.48
C SER A 366 18.48 -29.57 34.34
N ARG A 367 18.44 -30.54 33.41
CA ARG A 367 19.56 -31.35 32.94
C ARG A 367 19.50 -31.48 31.42
N LEU A 368 20.68 -31.57 30.82
CA LEU A 368 20.89 -31.67 29.38
C LEU A 368 22.00 -32.70 29.17
N ASP A 369 21.74 -33.71 28.33
CA ASP A 369 22.76 -34.62 27.81
C ASP A 369 22.62 -34.67 26.28
N GLU A 370 23.59 -34.07 25.58
CA GLU A 370 23.63 -33.85 24.14
C GLU A 370 22.29 -33.42 23.50
N ASN A 371 21.43 -34.36 23.09
CA ASN A 371 20.15 -34.11 22.39
C ASN A 371 18.89 -34.30 23.24
N GLN A 372 19.02 -34.63 24.54
CA GLN A 372 17.90 -34.80 25.48
C GLN A 372 17.99 -33.77 26.62
N LEU A 373 16.87 -33.10 26.90
CA LEU A 373 16.71 -32.05 27.92
C LEU A 373 15.55 -32.41 28.84
N GLU A 374 15.74 -32.23 30.14
CA GLU A 374 14.66 -32.28 31.14
C GLU A 374 14.70 -31.05 32.05
N ALA A 375 13.53 -30.62 32.54
CA ALA A 375 13.41 -29.53 33.49
C ALA A 375 12.20 -29.66 34.43
N MET A 376 12.25 -28.96 35.56
CA MET A 376 11.13 -28.85 36.51
C MET A 376 11.02 -27.44 37.09
N GLY A 377 9.81 -26.88 37.00
CA GLY A 377 9.40 -25.63 37.62
C GLY A 377 8.52 -25.88 38.86
N ASN A 378 8.59 -24.97 39.83
CA ASN A 378 7.68 -24.95 40.97
C ASN A 378 6.70 -23.79 40.78
N LEU A 379 5.44 -24.12 40.49
CA LEU A 379 4.37 -23.15 40.30
C LEU A 379 3.86 -22.63 41.66
N GLN A 380 3.08 -21.56 41.65
CA GLN A 380 2.50 -20.99 42.88
C GLN A 380 1.39 -21.89 43.47
N GLU A 381 0.66 -22.60 42.61
CA GLU A 381 -0.35 -23.60 42.98
C GLU A 381 -0.25 -24.85 42.09
N ALA A 382 -1.20 -25.78 42.23
CA ALA A 382 -1.22 -27.02 41.47
C ALA A 382 -2.22 -26.87 40.32
N PRO A 383 -1.86 -27.24 39.06
CA PRO A 383 -2.79 -27.16 37.94
C PRO A 383 -4.07 -27.99 38.15
N SER A 384 -5.12 -27.63 37.42
CA SER A 384 -6.40 -28.34 37.38
C SER A 384 -6.28 -29.69 36.63
N ALA A 385 -7.38 -30.42 36.53
CA ALA A 385 -7.46 -31.61 35.68
C ALA A 385 -7.68 -31.27 34.19
N ASP A 386 -7.95 -30.00 33.90
CA ASP A 386 -8.31 -29.45 32.59
C ASP A 386 -7.15 -28.61 32.00
N ALA A 387 -6.07 -28.43 32.77
CA ALA A 387 -4.89 -27.64 32.46
C ALA A 387 -4.20 -28.03 31.13
N GLN A 388 -3.68 -27.02 30.42
CA GLN A 388 -3.08 -27.17 29.10
C GLN A 388 -1.63 -26.68 29.06
N PHE A 389 -0.82 -27.35 28.24
CA PHE A 389 0.60 -27.13 28.10
C PHE A 389 0.97 -26.81 26.65
N MET A 390 1.89 -25.88 26.45
CA MET A 390 2.45 -25.58 25.12
C MET A 390 3.95 -25.39 25.22
N LEU A 391 4.71 -26.23 24.50
CA LEU A 391 6.14 -26.06 24.34
C LEU A 391 6.43 -25.17 23.11
N LEU A 392 7.35 -24.24 23.27
CA LEU A 392 7.88 -23.41 22.18
C LEU A 392 9.41 -23.36 22.24
N SER A 393 10.04 -23.52 21.09
CA SER A 393 11.48 -23.32 20.90
C SER A 393 11.72 -22.11 20.02
N GLN A 394 12.66 -21.22 20.38
CA GLN A 394 12.97 -20.01 19.60
C GLN A 394 14.47 -19.66 19.64
N ASP A 395 15.02 -19.18 18.51
CA ASP A 395 16.40 -18.69 18.42
C ASP A 395 16.53 -17.15 18.48
N GLN A 396 17.76 -16.62 18.43
CA GLN A 396 18.03 -15.17 18.40
C GLN A 396 17.46 -14.43 17.18
N MET A 397 17.10 -15.14 16.11
CA MET A 397 16.45 -14.58 14.92
C MET A 397 14.91 -14.66 15.02
N ALA A 398 14.40 -15.16 16.14
CA ALA A 398 13.00 -15.51 16.36
C ALA A 398 12.41 -16.41 15.26
N ARG A 399 13.21 -17.38 14.80
CA ARG A 399 12.74 -18.59 14.11
C ARG A 399 12.23 -19.55 15.18
N ARG A 400 11.06 -20.17 14.99
CA ARG A 400 10.36 -20.89 16.06
C ARG A 400 9.82 -22.27 15.65
N SER A 401 9.69 -23.16 16.64
CA SER A 401 8.87 -24.37 16.60
C SER A 401 7.90 -24.30 17.77
N VAL A 402 6.67 -24.79 17.62
CA VAL A 402 5.62 -24.71 18.65
C VAL A 402 4.71 -25.95 18.61
N SER A 403 4.28 -26.46 19.77
CA SER A 403 3.27 -27.52 19.85
C SER A 403 1.84 -26.96 19.68
N ALA A 404 0.83 -27.83 19.64
CA ALA A 404 -0.52 -27.43 20.05
C ALA A 404 -0.58 -27.20 21.58
N SER A 405 -1.72 -26.72 22.10
CA SER A 405 -2.05 -26.90 23.51
C SER A 405 -2.40 -28.38 23.76
N VAL A 406 -1.80 -29.00 24.76
CA VAL A 406 -1.95 -30.43 25.08
C VAL A 406 -2.19 -30.66 26.57
N PRO A 407 -2.88 -31.75 26.98
CA PRO A 407 -3.12 -32.08 28.39
C PRO A 407 -1.93 -32.81 29.03
N ASP A 408 -2.04 -33.14 30.32
CA ASP A 408 -1.05 -33.97 31.05
C ASP A 408 -1.12 -35.45 30.62
N GLU A 409 -2.34 -36.00 30.48
CA GLU A 409 -2.61 -37.37 30.01
C GLU A 409 -3.74 -37.37 28.97
N GLY A 410 -3.73 -38.32 28.02
CA GLY A 410 -4.89 -38.65 27.19
C GLY A 410 -4.95 -37.96 25.81
N GLY A 411 -3.87 -37.29 25.42
CA GLY A 411 -3.66 -36.76 24.06
C GLY A 411 -4.54 -35.58 23.64
N ALA A 412 -4.16 -34.98 22.52
CA ALA A 412 -4.84 -33.83 21.92
C ALA A 412 -5.27 -34.14 20.49
N LEU A 413 -6.53 -33.83 20.16
CA LEU A 413 -7.06 -33.81 18.80
C LEU A 413 -6.92 -32.40 18.23
N ILE A 414 -6.29 -32.25 17.07
CA ILE A 414 -6.08 -30.97 16.39
C ILE A 414 -6.92 -31.00 15.10
N VAL A 415 -7.81 -30.03 14.95
CA VAL A 415 -8.80 -29.98 13.87
C VAL A 415 -8.67 -28.65 13.13
N ARG A 416 -8.13 -28.68 11.91
CA ARG A 416 -8.01 -27.51 11.04
C ARG A 416 -9.24 -27.38 10.16
N GLN A 417 -10.01 -26.31 10.33
CA GLN A 417 -11.15 -25.98 9.48
C GLN A 417 -10.78 -24.98 8.38
N SER A 418 -11.36 -25.15 7.20
CA SER A 418 -11.12 -24.29 6.04
C SER A 418 -12.25 -24.31 5.01
N LEU A 419 -12.37 -23.24 4.23
CA LEU A 419 -13.14 -23.25 2.98
C LEU A 419 -12.53 -24.29 2.03
N SER A 420 -13.36 -25.21 1.53
CA SER A 420 -12.89 -26.35 0.74
C SER A 420 -12.08 -25.92 -0.50
N PRO A 421 -10.93 -26.57 -0.79
CA PRO A 421 -10.15 -26.32 -2.01
C PRO A 421 -10.88 -26.61 -3.34
N SER A 422 -12.09 -27.19 -3.30
CA SER A 422 -12.99 -27.29 -4.45
C SER A 422 -13.64 -25.96 -4.84
N VAL A 423 -13.81 -25.04 -3.87
CA VAL A 423 -14.45 -23.74 -4.08
C VAL A 423 -13.49 -22.86 -4.90
N PRO A 424 -13.97 -22.22 -5.99
CA PRO A 424 -13.16 -21.29 -6.75
C PRO A 424 -12.61 -20.15 -5.89
N VAL A 425 -11.40 -19.66 -6.19
CA VAL A 425 -10.71 -18.56 -5.49
C VAL A 425 -11.57 -17.28 -5.36
N SER A 426 -12.56 -17.11 -6.24
CA SER A 426 -13.57 -16.05 -6.19
C SER A 426 -14.66 -16.23 -5.12
N GLY A 427 -14.57 -17.22 -4.22
CA GLY A 427 -15.51 -17.43 -3.11
C GLY A 427 -16.96 -17.73 -3.52
N ILE A 428 -17.18 -18.24 -4.75
CA ILE A 428 -18.53 -18.52 -5.28
C ILE A 428 -18.81 -20.02 -5.27
N LEU A 429 -19.79 -20.44 -4.48
CA LEU A 429 -20.37 -21.78 -4.59
C LEU A 429 -21.35 -21.82 -5.78
N PRO A 430 -21.29 -22.81 -6.68
CA PRO A 430 -22.28 -22.96 -7.73
C PRO A 430 -23.64 -23.39 -7.13
N SER A 431 -24.72 -23.24 -7.92
CA SER A 431 -26.06 -23.74 -7.53
C SER A 431 -26.20 -25.20 -7.96
N SER A 432 -26.21 -26.11 -7.00
CA SER A 432 -26.03 -27.57 -7.19
C SER A 432 -26.53 -28.34 -5.96
N ASP A 433 -26.90 -29.61 -6.13
CA ASP A 433 -27.54 -30.46 -5.10
C ASP A 433 -26.54 -31.20 -4.18
N SER A 434 -25.24 -31.05 -4.44
CA SER A 434 -24.13 -31.48 -3.60
C SER A 434 -22.89 -30.67 -4.00
N GLU A 435 -22.40 -29.81 -3.10
CA GLU A 435 -21.13 -29.08 -3.24
C GLU A 435 -20.38 -29.08 -1.92
N THR A 436 -19.09 -29.44 -1.96
CA THR A 436 -18.20 -29.39 -0.79
C THR A 436 -17.89 -27.93 -0.43
N MET A 437 -18.19 -27.55 0.80
CA MET A 437 -18.02 -26.18 1.30
C MET A 437 -16.99 -26.09 2.42
N LEU A 438 -17.05 -26.98 3.41
CA LEU A 438 -16.16 -27.01 4.57
C LEU A 438 -15.29 -28.27 4.50
N THR A 439 -13.98 -28.10 4.63
CA THR A 439 -13.02 -29.19 4.76
C THR A 439 -12.40 -29.12 6.15
N LEU A 440 -12.46 -30.24 6.88
CA LEU A 440 -11.81 -30.42 8.19
C LEU A 440 -10.64 -31.40 8.05
N GLU A 441 -9.45 -31.01 8.51
CA GLU A 441 -8.28 -31.87 8.62
C GLU A 441 -8.01 -32.21 10.09
N PHE A 442 -8.03 -33.51 10.42
CA PHE A 442 -7.84 -34.04 11.76
C PHE A 442 -6.46 -34.68 11.90
N THR A 443 -5.73 -34.30 12.94
CA THR A 443 -4.47 -34.91 13.40
C THR A 443 -4.50 -35.08 14.93
N CYS A 444 -3.65 -35.92 15.50
CA CYS A 444 -3.50 -36.00 16.97
C CYS A 444 -2.05 -36.17 17.42
N ASP A 445 -1.81 -35.79 18.67
CA ASP A 445 -0.58 -35.97 19.43
C ASP A 445 -0.86 -36.72 20.76
N GLY A 446 0.16 -37.31 21.38
CA GLY A 446 0.04 -38.10 22.60
C GLY A 446 -0.33 -39.56 22.33
N VAL A 447 -1.62 -39.83 22.05
CA VAL A 447 -2.17 -41.20 22.00
C VAL A 447 -3.08 -41.47 20.78
N GLU A 448 -3.42 -42.74 20.56
CA GLU A 448 -4.50 -43.16 19.66
C GLU A 448 -5.87 -42.86 20.30
N GLY A 449 -6.80 -42.30 19.52
CA GLY A 449 -8.16 -42.00 19.98
C GLY A 449 -9.20 -42.07 18.84
N THR A 450 -10.47 -41.81 19.16
CA THR A 450 -11.58 -41.79 18.18
C THR A 450 -12.22 -40.43 18.03
N VAL A 451 -12.73 -40.16 16.82
CA VAL A 451 -13.66 -39.06 16.54
C VAL A 451 -15.02 -39.71 16.25
N ASP A 452 -15.94 -39.55 17.19
CA ASP A 452 -17.22 -40.24 17.26
C ASP A 452 -18.36 -39.45 16.58
N SER A 453 -18.28 -38.10 16.55
CA SER A 453 -19.26 -37.24 15.89
C SER A 453 -18.72 -35.83 15.62
N VAL A 454 -19.25 -35.18 14.58
CA VAL A 454 -19.03 -33.74 14.29
C VAL A 454 -20.37 -33.09 13.94
N GLU A 455 -20.75 -32.03 14.65
CA GLU A 455 -21.93 -31.21 14.34
C GLU A 455 -21.50 -29.89 13.66
N VAL A 456 -21.71 -29.76 12.35
CA VAL A 456 -21.34 -28.51 11.65
C VAL A 456 -22.37 -27.43 11.92
N GLN A 457 -21.92 -26.29 12.46
CA GLN A 457 -22.73 -25.09 12.61
C GLN A 457 -22.87 -24.40 11.25
N LEU A 458 -24.12 -24.19 10.83
CA LEU A 458 -24.49 -23.74 9.49
C LEU A 458 -25.27 -22.42 9.54
N GLU A 459 -24.78 -21.41 8.82
CA GLU A 459 -25.45 -20.13 8.66
C GLU A 459 -25.98 -19.95 7.23
N ASN A 460 -27.27 -19.60 7.12
CA ASN A 460 -27.99 -19.36 5.86
C ASN A 460 -28.02 -20.54 4.87
N LEU A 461 -27.60 -21.74 5.30
CA LEU A 461 -27.59 -22.99 4.54
C LEU A 461 -28.74 -23.92 4.98
N PRO A 462 -29.18 -24.86 4.11
CA PRO A 462 -29.95 -26.02 4.56
C PRO A 462 -29.04 -27.06 5.24
N PRO A 463 -29.59 -28.09 5.90
CA PRO A 463 -28.80 -29.17 6.50
C PRO A 463 -27.88 -29.87 5.49
N LEU A 464 -26.77 -30.41 6.00
CA LEU A 464 -25.78 -31.18 5.24
C LEU A 464 -26.39 -32.28 4.38
N VAL A 465 -25.77 -32.49 3.21
CA VAL A 465 -26.06 -33.61 2.28
C VAL A 465 -25.13 -34.79 2.55
N SER A 466 -23.88 -34.53 2.97
CA SER A 466 -22.94 -35.56 3.41
C SER A 466 -23.23 -36.05 4.84
N THR A 467 -22.68 -37.21 5.18
CA THR A 467 -22.80 -37.84 6.50
C THR A 467 -21.42 -38.09 7.09
N PHE A 468 -21.20 -37.66 8.33
CA PHE A 468 -19.99 -38.01 9.08
C PHE A 468 -19.97 -39.51 9.41
N GLU A 469 -18.82 -40.16 9.18
CA GLU A 469 -18.56 -41.56 9.52
C GLU A 469 -17.43 -41.62 10.56
N PRO A 470 -17.64 -42.18 11.76
CA PRO A 470 -16.64 -42.21 12.83
C PRO A 470 -15.34 -42.95 12.47
N PHE A 471 -14.21 -42.46 12.99
CA PHE A 471 -12.89 -43.05 12.75
C PHE A 471 -12.01 -43.07 14.00
N THR A 472 -10.98 -43.91 13.94
CA THR A 472 -9.84 -43.93 14.88
C THR A 472 -8.68 -43.18 14.23
N LEU A 473 -7.89 -42.46 15.02
CA LEU A 473 -6.76 -41.66 14.56
C LEU A 473 -5.53 -41.99 15.41
N GLN A 474 -4.39 -42.27 14.75
CA GLN A 474 -3.10 -42.51 15.42
C GLN A 474 -2.18 -41.29 15.31
N PRO A 475 -1.26 -41.04 16.26
CA PRO A 475 -0.31 -39.95 16.16
C PRO A 475 0.51 -39.99 14.87
N GLY A 476 0.54 -38.87 14.14
CA GLY A 476 1.15 -38.75 12.82
C GLY A 476 0.27 -39.22 11.64
N GLU A 477 -0.97 -39.68 11.89
CA GLU A 477 -2.00 -39.86 10.86
C GLU A 477 -2.72 -38.52 10.56
N VAL A 478 -3.19 -38.37 9.33
CA VAL A 478 -3.96 -37.21 8.87
C VAL A 478 -5.24 -37.71 8.21
N VAL A 479 -6.40 -37.29 8.72
CA VAL A 479 -7.71 -37.64 8.16
C VAL A 479 -8.42 -36.36 7.72
N THR A 480 -8.76 -36.27 6.43
CA THR A 480 -9.53 -35.15 5.87
C THR A 480 -11.00 -35.55 5.71
N VAL A 481 -11.92 -34.70 6.17
CA VAL A 481 -13.37 -34.90 6.06
C VAL A 481 -14.00 -33.68 5.37
N ASP A 482 -14.74 -33.96 4.30
CA ASP A 482 -15.40 -32.97 3.45
C ASP A 482 -16.91 -32.91 3.72
N PHE A 483 -17.43 -31.70 3.91
CA PHE A 483 -18.84 -31.44 4.21
C PHE A 483 -19.57 -30.79 3.03
N GLU A 484 -20.65 -31.44 2.58
CA GLU A 484 -21.41 -31.07 1.39
C GLU A 484 -22.77 -30.45 1.73
N VAL A 485 -23.18 -29.45 0.94
CA VAL A 485 -24.45 -28.71 1.09
C VAL A 485 -25.24 -28.65 -0.23
N ASP A 486 -26.58 -28.55 -0.13
CA ASP A 486 -27.49 -28.28 -1.26
C ASP A 486 -27.69 -26.76 -1.40
N THR A 487 -27.21 -26.19 -2.49
CA THR A 487 -27.34 -24.76 -2.80
C THR A 487 -28.44 -24.47 -3.84
N THR A 488 -29.19 -25.48 -4.29
CA THR A 488 -30.25 -25.32 -5.33
C THR A 488 -31.45 -24.50 -4.86
N SER A 489 -31.67 -24.45 -3.54
CA SER A 489 -32.82 -23.75 -2.92
C SER A 489 -32.51 -22.32 -2.47
N LEU A 490 -31.24 -21.89 -2.55
CA LEU A 490 -30.75 -20.62 -2.03
C LEU A 490 -30.77 -19.50 -3.07
N SER A 491 -30.69 -18.25 -2.60
CA SER A 491 -30.72 -17.08 -3.49
C SER A 491 -29.35 -16.79 -4.09
N ILE A 492 -29.32 -16.34 -5.34
CA ILE A 492 -28.09 -15.84 -5.98
C ILE A 492 -27.65 -14.56 -5.25
N GLY A 493 -26.37 -14.47 -4.86
CA GLY A 493 -25.83 -13.38 -4.05
C GLY A 493 -26.00 -13.55 -2.53
N GLN A 494 -26.46 -14.72 -2.07
CA GLN A 494 -26.64 -15.02 -0.65
C GLN A 494 -25.31 -15.43 0.00
N PHE A 495 -24.94 -14.75 1.09
CA PHE A 495 -23.85 -15.16 1.98
C PHE A 495 -24.22 -16.46 2.71
N VAL A 496 -23.25 -17.37 2.85
CA VAL A 496 -23.37 -18.63 3.57
C VAL A 496 -22.08 -18.92 4.34
N SER A 497 -22.21 -19.51 5.53
CA SER A 497 -21.08 -19.85 6.40
C SER A 497 -21.24 -21.24 7.02
N ALA A 498 -20.15 -21.99 7.15
CA ALA A 498 -20.08 -23.29 7.80
C ALA A 498 -18.83 -23.38 8.68
N ARG A 499 -18.97 -23.80 9.94
CA ARG A 499 -17.87 -23.93 10.89
C ARG A 499 -18.10 -25.05 11.91
N VAL A 500 -17.06 -25.36 12.67
CA VAL A 500 -17.13 -26.09 13.93
C VAL A 500 -16.49 -25.27 15.06
N PHE A 501 -16.91 -25.57 16.29
CA PHE A 501 -16.28 -25.20 17.55
C PHE A 501 -15.78 -26.47 18.27
N VAL A 502 -15.20 -26.32 19.46
CA VAL A 502 -14.66 -27.45 20.24
C VAL A 502 -15.78 -28.37 20.72
N GLU A 503 -16.91 -27.80 21.17
CA GLU A 503 -18.08 -28.53 21.68
C GLU A 503 -18.85 -29.32 20.61
N ASP A 504 -18.63 -29.03 19.32
CA ASP A 504 -19.25 -29.73 18.20
C ASP A 504 -18.63 -31.11 17.93
N ILE A 505 -17.46 -31.39 18.52
CA ILE A 505 -16.62 -32.55 18.18
C ILE A 505 -16.64 -33.57 19.32
N GLY A 506 -17.43 -34.63 19.13
CA GLY A 506 -17.40 -35.79 20.02
C GLY A 506 -16.17 -36.64 19.74
N SER A 507 -15.25 -36.73 20.71
CA SER A 507 -14.02 -37.52 20.58
C SER A 507 -13.66 -38.24 21.89
N SER A 508 -12.67 -39.14 21.82
CA SER A 508 -12.11 -39.80 23.01
C SER A 508 -10.84 -39.14 23.57
N PHE A 509 -10.39 -38.03 22.98
CA PHE A 509 -9.17 -37.32 23.40
C PHE A 509 -9.45 -36.43 24.61
N ALA A 510 -8.43 -36.19 25.44
CA ALA A 510 -8.57 -35.35 26.64
C ALA A 510 -8.58 -33.85 26.31
N SER A 511 -7.97 -33.43 25.20
CA SER A 511 -8.06 -32.07 24.65
C SER A 511 -8.46 -32.08 23.18
N VAL A 512 -9.19 -31.04 22.75
CA VAL A 512 -9.62 -30.84 21.36
C VAL A 512 -9.38 -29.37 20.98
N VAL A 513 -8.55 -29.13 19.97
CA VAL A 513 -8.15 -27.81 19.50
C VAL A 513 -8.68 -27.60 18.09
N VAL A 514 -9.54 -26.60 17.90
CA VAL A 514 -10.03 -26.20 16.57
C VAL A 514 -9.25 -24.98 16.09
N LEU A 515 -8.69 -25.06 14.88
CA LEU A 515 -7.83 -24.03 14.27
C LEU A 515 -8.36 -23.61 12.90
N GLY A 516 -8.17 -22.35 12.52
CA GLY A 516 -8.55 -21.83 11.21
C GLY A 516 -9.96 -21.25 11.14
N GLN A 517 -10.18 -20.44 10.12
CA GLN A 517 -11.37 -19.58 9.98
C GLN A 517 -12.56 -20.32 9.33
N PRO A 518 -13.82 -19.90 9.63
CA PRO A 518 -15.04 -20.46 9.04
C PRO A 518 -15.01 -20.53 7.51
N ALA A 519 -15.60 -21.59 6.95
CA ALA A 519 -15.82 -21.69 5.51
C ALA A 519 -16.94 -20.72 5.09
N ARG A 520 -16.57 -19.60 4.44
CA ARG A 520 -17.48 -18.50 4.05
C ARG A 520 -17.50 -18.32 2.53
N ALA A 521 -18.69 -18.15 1.95
CA ALA A 521 -18.88 -18.05 0.50
C ALA A 521 -20.18 -17.34 0.09
N TYR A 522 -20.30 -17.01 -1.19
CA TYR A 522 -21.54 -16.54 -1.81
C TYR A 522 -22.12 -17.58 -2.78
N VAL A 523 -23.45 -17.72 -2.82
CA VAL A 523 -24.13 -18.66 -3.74
C VAL A 523 -24.35 -18.03 -5.12
N GLY A 524 -23.84 -18.67 -6.17
CA GLY A 524 -24.12 -18.42 -7.59
C GLY A 524 -23.46 -17.16 -8.19
N SER A 525 -23.40 -16.07 -7.43
CA SER A 525 -22.60 -14.87 -7.72
C SER A 525 -22.36 -14.09 -6.42
N VAL A 526 -21.47 -13.11 -6.48
CA VAL A 526 -21.20 -12.16 -5.39
C VAL A 526 -22.25 -11.01 -5.36
N PRO A 527 -22.38 -10.29 -4.24
CA PRO A 527 -23.18 -9.06 -4.16
C PRO A 527 -22.61 -7.89 -4.99
N SER A 528 -23.48 -6.93 -5.31
CA SER A 528 -23.11 -5.74 -6.09
C SER A 528 -22.35 -4.67 -5.29
N SER A 529 -22.50 -4.66 -3.98
CA SER A 529 -21.69 -3.90 -3.01
C SER A 529 -20.70 -4.85 -2.33
N VAL A 530 -19.68 -4.29 -1.69
CA VAL A 530 -18.88 -5.03 -0.69
C VAL A 530 -19.68 -5.19 0.60
N SER A 531 -19.56 -6.36 1.24
CA SER A 531 -19.93 -6.62 2.64
C SER A 531 -18.68 -6.80 3.49
N ILE A 532 -18.81 -6.77 4.82
CA ILE A 532 -17.77 -7.27 5.73
C ILE A 532 -18.36 -8.49 6.44
N ASP A 533 -17.98 -9.68 5.97
CA ASP A 533 -18.51 -10.97 6.44
C ASP A 533 -17.51 -12.15 6.29
N GLY A 534 -16.31 -11.87 5.77
CA GLY A 534 -15.23 -12.83 5.54
C GLY A 534 -15.41 -13.70 4.28
N ALA A 535 -16.48 -13.54 3.51
CA ALA A 535 -16.62 -14.17 2.20
C ALA A 535 -16.00 -13.28 1.10
N PHE A 536 -14.66 -13.18 1.06
CA PHE A 536 -13.86 -12.31 0.16
C PHE A 536 -14.08 -12.42 -1.36
N GLY A 537 -15.11 -13.13 -1.84
CA GLY A 537 -15.44 -13.26 -3.25
C GLY A 537 -15.90 -11.95 -3.90
N ASP A 538 -16.61 -11.10 -3.17
CA ASP A 538 -17.07 -9.77 -3.64
C ASP A 538 -15.91 -8.79 -3.91
N TRP A 539 -14.71 -9.04 -3.39
CA TRP A 539 -13.48 -8.33 -3.76
C TRP A 539 -12.87 -8.78 -5.10
N THR A 540 -13.45 -9.78 -5.77
CA THR A 540 -13.06 -10.17 -7.13
C THR A 540 -13.23 -8.99 -8.09
N GLU A 541 -12.19 -8.68 -8.88
CA GLU A 541 -12.09 -7.49 -9.75
C GLU A 541 -12.07 -6.12 -9.02
N ARG A 542 -12.01 -6.09 -7.67
CA ARG A 542 -11.94 -4.87 -6.83
C ARG A 542 -10.63 -4.71 -6.05
N THR A 543 -9.61 -5.48 -6.43
CA THR A 543 -8.28 -5.50 -5.81
C THR A 543 -7.19 -5.25 -6.85
N ALA A 544 -6.13 -4.55 -6.44
CA ALA A 544 -4.90 -4.41 -7.20
C ALA A 544 -3.77 -5.12 -6.46
N SER A 545 -2.91 -5.80 -7.21
CA SER A 545 -1.65 -6.29 -6.66
C SER A 545 -0.77 -5.12 -6.22
N ASP A 546 0.06 -5.37 -5.22
CA ASP A 546 1.10 -4.42 -4.84
C ASP A 546 2.05 -4.13 -6.03
N ILE A 547 2.60 -2.92 -6.02
CA ILE A 547 3.46 -2.33 -7.06
C ILE A 547 4.89 -2.08 -6.58
N ASP A 548 5.16 -2.29 -5.28
CA ASP A 548 6.51 -2.39 -4.72
C ASP A 548 7.20 -3.67 -5.29
N LEU A 549 8.52 -3.76 -5.09
CA LEU A 549 9.37 -4.88 -5.55
C LEU A 549 10.35 -5.34 -4.46
N LEU A 550 10.09 -5.00 -3.19
CA LEU A 550 10.94 -5.23 -2.03
C LEU A 550 10.31 -6.24 -1.04
N ASP A 551 10.10 -7.49 -1.50
CA ASP A 551 9.55 -8.60 -0.69
C ASP A 551 10.06 -8.56 0.77
N VAL A 552 9.14 -8.41 1.73
CA VAL A 552 9.47 -8.30 3.16
C VAL A 552 9.76 -9.70 3.73
N LEU A 553 10.83 -9.84 4.49
CA LEU A 553 11.33 -11.15 4.98
C LEU A 553 10.31 -11.92 5.85
N ASN A 554 9.30 -11.24 6.41
CA ASN A 554 8.21 -11.84 7.15
C ASN A 554 6.95 -11.86 6.27
N ASN A 555 6.67 -13.01 5.64
CA ASN A 555 5.53 -13.22 4.74
C ASN A 555 4.16 -12.79 5.36
N ASN A 556 4.03 -12.81 6.69
CA ASN A 556 2.78 -12.49 7.40
C ASN A 556 2.43 -10.99 7.39
N ILE A 557 3.39 -10.13 7.04
CA ILE A 557 3.17 -8.68 6.83
C ILE A 557 3.43 -8.23 5.39
N ASP A 558 4.13 -9.02 4.60
CA ASP A 558 4.43 -8.83 3.17
C ASP A 558 3.15 -8.83 2.32
N VAL A 559 2.71 -7.65 1.88
CA VAL A 559 1.41 -7.41 1.24
C VAL A 559 1.48 -7.78 -0.25
N ARG A 560 0.41 -8.41 -0.75
CA ARG A 560 0.34 -8.92 -2.13
C ARG A 560 -0.75 -8.27 -2.97
N ASN A 561 -1.89 -7.93 -2.38
CA ASN A 561 -2.93 -7.13 -3.04
C ASN A 561 -3.69 -6.32 -1.99
N VAL A 562 -4.17 -5.13 -2.38
CA VAL A 562 -5.07 -4.29 -1.58
C VAL A 562 -6.30 -3.89 -2.39
N GLY A 563 -7.37 -3.47 -1.72
CA GLY A 563 -8.62 -3.04 -2.36
C GLY A 563 -9.33 -1.95 -1.57
N VAL A 564 -10.20 -1.22 -2.26
CA VAL A 564 -11.04 -0.17 -1.66
C VAL A 564 -12.40 -0.10 -2.35
N PHE A 565 -13.45 0.05 -1.55
CA PHE A 565 -14.81 0.21 -2.04
C PHE A 565 -15.47 1.33 -1.22
N ASN A 566 -15.52 2.55 -1.78
CA ASN A 566 -16.09 3.70 -1.11
C ASN A 566 -17.51 4.03 -1.61
N THR A 567 -18.37 4.48 -0.70
CA THR A 567 -19.75 4.89 -0.96
C THR A 567 -20.13 6.10 -0.10
N SER A 568 -21.34 6.61 -0.27
CA SER A 568 -21.89 7.67 0.59
C SER A 568 -22.34 7.20 1.98
N VAL A 569 -22.16 5.91 2.32
CA VAL A 569 -22.59 5.32 3.62
C VAL A 569 -21.48 4.56 4.33
N SER A 570 -20.58 3.90 3.61
CA SER A 570 -19.37 3.24 4.13
C SER A 570 -18.17 3.33 3.18
N SER A 571 -16.98 3.30 3.77
CA SER A 571 -15.71 3.01 3.12
C SER A 571 -15.23 1.64 3.58
N SER A 572 -15.08 0.69 2.66
CA SER A 572 -14.51 -0.63 2.93
C SER A 572 -13.11 -0.76 2.31
N PHE A 573 -12.25 -1.53 2.97
CA PHE A 573 -10.87 -1.79 2.55
C PHE A 573 -10.56 -3.29 2.56
N PHE A 574 -9.65 -3.71 1.69
CA PHE A 574 -9.14 -5.08 1.59
C PHE A 574 -7.62 -5.09 1.64
N ILE A 575 -7.06 -6.09 2.31
CA ILE A 575 -5.63 -6.38 2.39
C ILE A 575 -5.44 -7.89 2.19
N SER A 576 -4.36 -8.28 1.53
CA SER A 576 -3.90 -9.67 1.48
C SER A 576 -2.39 -9.75 1.61
N VAL A 577 -1.90 -10.72 2.38
CA VAL A 577 -0.46 -10.95 2.64
C VAL A 577 0.03 -12.26 2.02
N ALA A 578 1.34 -12.48 1.98
CA ALA A 578 1.96 -13.67 1.40
C ALA A 578 1.91 -14.91 2.29
N GLY A 579 1.89 -14.69 3.62
CA GLY A 579 1.84 -15.70 4.66
C GLY A 579 0.47 -15.75 5.34
N GLU A 580 0.49 -15.79 6.67
CA GLU A 580 -0.70 -15.82 7.52
C GLU A 580 -1.07 -14.41 8.00
N MET A 581 -2.29 -13.95 7.71
CA MET A 581 -2.81 -12.66 8.20
C MET A 581 -3.05 -12.73 9.72
N CYS A 582 -2.75 -11.66 10.46
CA CYS A 582 -2.94 -11.59 11.92
C CYS A 582 -2.18 -12.67 12.74
N SER A 583 -1.13 -13.29 12.19
CA SER A 583 -0.39 -14.38 12.85
C SER A 583 0.34 -13.95 14.14
N GLY A 584 1.13 -12.87 14.09
CA GLY A 584 1.88 -12.38 15.23
C GLY A 584 2.95 -13.34 15.77
N SER A 585 3.10 -13.36 17.10
CA SER A 585 4.00 -14.28 17.79
C SER A 585 3.50 -14.71 19.16
N TYR A 586 3.89 -15.90 19.58
CA TYR A 586 3.72 -16.36 20.95
C TYR A 586 4.67 -15.60 21.92
N VAL A 587 5.82 -15.15 21.40
CA VAL A 587 6.91 -14.53 22.17
C VAL A 587 7.41 -13.27 21.44
N PRO A 588 7.29 -12.06 22.03
CA PRO A 588 7.77 -10.81 21.44
C PRO A 588 9.16 -10.40 21.94
N ILE A 589 10.03 -11.35 22.31
CA ILE A 589 11.43 -11.09 22.69
C ILE A 589 12.40 -11.89 21.82
N MET A 590 13.55 -11.29 21.51
CA MET A 590 14.73 -11.98 20.99
C MET A 590 15.78 -12.00 22.10
N LYS A 591 16.18 -13.18 22.55
CA LYS A 591 17.11 -13.33 23.68
C LYS A 591 18.54 -13.04 23.24
N GLY A 592 19.21 -12.17 23.98
CA GLY A 592 20.60 -11.78 23.77
C GLY A 592 21.51 -12.39 24.82
N LYS A 593 22.79 -12.62 24.49
CA LYS A 593 23.79 -13.02 25.50
C LYS A 593 23.97 -11.90 26.53
N PRO A 594 24.10 -12.21 27.84
CA PRO A 594 24.26 -11.19 28.87
C PRO A 594 25.47 -10.27 28.62
N VAL A 595 25.20 -8.98 28.38
CA VAL A 595 26.23 -7.94 28.28
C VAL A 595 26.41 -7.27 29.64
N PRO A 596 27.64 -7.12 30.17
CA PRO A 596 27.87 -6.41 31.43
C PRO A 596 27.45 -4.93 31.32
N SER A 597 26.40 -4.54 32.06
CA SER A 597 25.87 -3.19 32.07
C SER A 597 26.36 -2.37 33.27
N ASP A 598 27.01 -1.24 33.00
CA ASP A 598 27.12 -0.15 33.97
C ASP A 598 25.74 0.55 34.10
N GLY A 599 25.36 0.90 35.33
CA GLY A 599 23.96 1.22 35.68
C GLY A 599 23.35 2.39 34.89
N GLY A 600 22.40 2.07 34.00
CA GLY A 600 21.57 3.03 33.28
C GLY A 600 20.39 3.58 34.11
N VAL A 601 19.76 4.64 33.59
CA VAL A 601 18.53 5.20 34.17
C VAL A 601 17.33 4.33 33.76
N VAL A 602 16.39 4.10 34.69
CA VAL A 602 15.13 3.42 34.42
C VAL A 602 14.32 4.23 33.40
N VAL A 603 14.21 3.70 32.19
CA VAL A 603 13.24 4.14 31.17
C VAL A 603 11.87 3.57 31.57
N PRO A 604 10.75 4.29 31.40
CA PRO A 604 9.42 3.71 31.58
C PRO A 604 9.25 2.47 30.70
N VAL A 605 8.82 1.36 31.28
CA VAL A 605 8.51 0.14 30.52
C VAL A 605 7.27 0.40 29.67
N THR A 606 7.39 0.19 28.35
CA THR A 606 6.29 0.34 27.39
C THR A 606 5.68 -1.03 27.09
N ARG A 607 4.33 -1.10 27.05
CA ARG A 607 3.56 -2.32 26.70
C ARG A 607 4.20 -3.04 25.51
N LYS A 608 4.54 -4.31 25.68
CA LYS A 608 5.23 -5.11 24.68
C LYS A 608 4.37 -6.29 24.27
N THR A 609 3.62 -6.09 23.20
CA THR A 609 2.78 -7.13 22.64
C THR A 609 3.47 -7.88 21.51
N ALA A 610 2.87 -9.02 21.18
CA ALA A 610 3.27 -9.88 20.08
C ALA A 610 2.30 -9.84 18.89
N GLU A 611 1.34 -8.90 18.95
CA GLU A 611 0.36 -8.59 17.89
C GLU A 611 1.09 -8.15 16.61
N ASP A 612 0.66 -8.68 15.45
CA ASP A 612 0.88 -7.99 14.18
C ASP A 612 -0.18 -6.87 14.04
N ILE A 613 0.17 -5.78 13.36
CA ILE A 613 -0.67 -4.57 13.30
C ILE A 613 -0.83 -4.10 11.85
N THR A 614 -2.08 -3.99 11.39
CA THR A 614 -2.42 -3.32 10.12
C THR A 614 -2.96 -1.93 10.42
N ARG A 615 -2.50 -0.92 9.67
CA ARG A 615 -3.00 0.45 9.74
C ARG A 615 -3.40 0.93 8.37
N ILE A 616 -4.53 1.63 8.31
CA ILE A 616 -5.01 2.28 7.09
C ILE A 616 -5.09 3.76 7.43
N PHE A 617 -4.15 4.53 6.91
CA PHE A 617 -4.10 5.98 7.04
C PHE A 617 -4.95 6.60 5.93
N ILE A 618 -5.96 7.39 6.30
CA ILE A 618 -6.99 7.89 5.39
C ILE A 618 -6.97 9.42 5.41
N ASP A 619 -6.72 10.01 4.25
CA ASP A 619 -6.89 11.42 3.92
C ASP A 619 -8.33 11.60 3.41
N SER A 620 -9.10 12.47 4.07
CA SER A 620 -10.56 12.58 3.90
C SER A 620 -11.00 13.88 3.25
N ASP A 621 -10.13 14.90 3.23
CA ASP A 621 -10.32 16.15 2.49
C ASP A 621 -9.52 16.23 1.18
N MET A 622 -8.82 15.16 0.80
CA MET A 622 -7.97 15.00 -0.39
C MET A 622 -6.82 16.02 -0.41
N SER A 623 -6.22 16.31 0.75
CA SER A 623 -5.21 17.36 0.90
C SER A 623 -4.05 16.95 1.83
N SER A 624 -2.90 16.70 1.20
CA SER A 624 -1.60 16.52 1.86
C SER A 624 -1.04 17.79 2.56
N ALA A 625 -1.83 18.87 2.64
CA ALA A 625 -1.56 20.04 3.49
C ALA A 625 -2.32 19.99 4.84
N THR A 626 -3.22 19.01 5.02
CA THR A 626 -4.04 18.74 6.20
C THR A 626 -3.67 17.39 6.84
N GLY A 627 -4.45 16.90 7.81
CA GLY A 627 -4.19 15.64 8.52
C GLY A 627 -2.81 15.49 9.18
N TYR A 628 -2.40 14.23 9.35
CA TYR A 628 -1.06 13.80 9.76
C TYR A 628 -0.26 13.38 8.51
N PRO A 629 0.94 13.94 8.26
CA PRO A 629 1.67 13.64 7.03
C PRO A 629 2.20 12.21 7.03
N VAL A 630 1.71 11.39 6.09
CA VAL A 630 2.22 10.03 5.82
C VAL A 630 2.86 10.04 4.43
N SER A 631 4.06 9.46 4.32
CA SER A 631 4.86 9.46 3.10
C SER A 631 5.49 8.09 2.88
N VAL A 632 5.41 7.62 1.64
CA VAL A 632 6.15 6.46 1.11
C VAL A 632 6.77 6.88 -0.23
N ASP A 633 7.68 6.09 -0.80
CA ASP A 633 8.47 6.52 -1.97
C ASP A 633 7.63 6.87 -3.23
N SER A 634 6.38 6.38 -3.31
CA SER A 634 5.44 6.67 -4.40
C SER A 634 4.42 7.79 -4.09
N LYS A 635 4.18 8.16 -2.82
CA LYS A 635 2.95 8.87 -2.41
C LYS A 635 3.08 9.62 -1.08
N VAL A 636 2.37 10.75 -0.97
CA VAL A 636 2.24 11.54 0.28
C VAL A 636 0.79 11.94 0.49
N ILE A 637 0.24 11.67 1.67
CA ILE A 637 -1.15 12.01 2.06
C ILE A 637 -1.20 12.80 3.38
N GLY A 638 -2.29 13.54 3.58
CA GLY A 638 -2.64 14.24 4.82
C GLY A 638 -3.65 13.42 5.60
N ALA A 639 -3.20 12.41 6.35
CA ALA A 639 -4.10 11.45 7.00
C ALA A 639 -4.90 12.08 8.14
N ASP A 640 -6.15 12.46 7.88
CA ASP A 640 -7.12 12.91 8.89
C ASP A 640 -7.53 11.76 9.82
N TYR A 641 -7.59 10.54 9.29
CA TYR A 641 -8.06 9.35 9.99
C TYR A 641 -7.06 8.21 9.91
N ARG A 642 -7.16 7.29 10.87
CA ARG A 642 -6.32 6.09 10.94
C ARG A 642 -7.08 4.94 11.58
N ILE A 643 -7.36 3.91 10.79
CA ILE A 643 -7.73 2.59 11.30
C ILE A 643 -6.46 1.94 11.87
N GLU A 644 -6.55 1.29 13.03
CA GLU A 644 -5.54 0.36 13.53
C GLU A 644 -6.21 -0.96 13.89
N VAL A 645 -5.88 -2.03 13.16
CA VAL A 645 -6.28 -3.41 13.42
C VAL A 645 -5.09 -4.13 14.06
N ARG A 646 -5.31 -4.83 15.16
CA ARG A 646 -4.32 -5.68 15.84
C ARG A 646 -4.77 -7.11 15.77
N GLY A 647 -3.85 -8.01 15.43
CA GLY A 647 -4.14 -9.44 15.28
C GLY A 647 -3.08 -10.33 15.91
N LEU A 648 -3.51 -11.50 16.35
CA LEU A 648 -2.68 -12.52 16.97
C LEU A 648 -3.28 -13.90 16.69
N ASN A 649 -2.43 -14.92 16.46
CA ASN A 649 -2.82 -16.31 16.23
C ASN A 649 -3.80 -16.53 15.05
N GLY A 650 -3.85 -15.60 14.08
CA GLY A 650 -4.76 -15.66 12.94
C GLY A 650 -6.14 -15.00 13.18
N GLU A 651 -6.30 -14.28 14.30
CA GLU A 651 -7.55 -13.62 14.69
C GLU A 651 -7.39 -12.11 14.95
N VAL A 652 -8.51 -11.38 15.00
CA VAL A 652 -8.55 -9.93 15.24
C VAL A 652 -8.73 -9.64 16.73
N VAL A 653 -7.67 -9.16 17.38
CA VAL A 653 -7.66 -8.78 18.82
C VAL A 653 -8.35 -7.44 19.06
N SER A 654 -8.25 -6.49 18.11
CA SER A 654 -8.99 -5.23 18.16
C SER A 654 -8.98 -4.52 16.79
N SER A 655 -10.03 -3.77 16.48
CA SER A 655 -10.10 -2.91 15.29
C SER A 655 -10.69 -1.55 15.67
N VAL A 656 -9.92 -0.46 15.48
CA VAL A 656 -10.25 0.85 16.06
C VAL A 656 -9.98 2.02 15.10
N LEU A 657 -10.93 2.96 15.02
CA LEU A 657 -10.80 4.19 14.23
C LEU A 657 -10.30 5.34 15.09
N HIS A 658 -9.30 6.07 14.59
CA HIS A 658 -8.81 7.32 15.17
C HIS A 658 -8.94 8.49 14.18
N ALA A 659 -9.15 9.70 14.71
CA ALA A 659 -9.02 10.97 13.98
C ALA A 659 -7.83 11.77 14.50
N TYR A 660 -7.21 12.58 13.64
CA TYR A 660 -6.06 13.41 13.97
C TYR A 660 -6.48 14.80 14.43
N SER A 661 -6.04 15.21 15.62
CA SER A 661 -6.37 16.50 16.23
C SER A 661 -5.41 17.65 15.86
N GLY A 662 -4.51 17.44 14.89
CA GLY A 662 -3.40 18.34 14.59
C GLY A 662 -2.18 18.18 15.53
N VAL A 663 -2.31 17.40 16.61
CA VAL A 663 -1.23 17.10 17.59
C VAL A 663 -1.19 15.65 18.06
N SER A 664 -2.33 14.95 18.10
CA SER A 664 -2.42 13.55 18.50
C SER A 664 -3.61 12.85 17.85
N TRP A 665 -3.51 11.52 17.71
CA TRP A 665 -4.64 10.66 17.40
C TRP A 665 -5.62 10.63 18.58
N ALA A 666 -6.92 10.69 18.29
CA ALA A 666 -8.01 10.55 19.24
C ALA A 666 -8.98 9.47 18.75
N LEU A 667 -9.44 8.61 19.66
CA LEU A 667 -10.36 7.50 19.33
C LEU A 667 -11.72 8.05 18.84
N VAL A 668 -12.23 7.49 17.75
CA VAL A 668 -13.54 7.79 17.15
C VAL A 668 -14.49 6.63 17.40
N SER A 669 -14.10 5.42 16.96
CA SER A 669 -14.77 4.17 17.31
C SER A 669 -13.78 3.17 17.91
N SER A 670 -14.24 2.42 18.91
CA SER A 670 -13.54 1.31 19.57
C SER A 670 -13.77 -0.05 18.90
N GLU A 671 -14.60 -0.11 17.88
CA GLU A 671 -15.08 -1.33 17.23
C GLU A 671 -15.43 -1.01 15.77
N LEU A 672 -14.98 -1.84 14.83
CA LEU A 672 -15.22 -1.70 13.40
C LEU A 672 -15.48 -3.08 12.82
N ASP A 673 -16.44 -3.18 11.90
CA ASP A 673 -16.69 -4.43 11.15
C ASP A 673 -15.38 -4.86 10.48
N THR A 674 -14.82 -6.00 10.90
CA THR A 674 -13.49 -6.47 10.49
C THR A 674 -13.48 -7.98 10.44
N GLU A 675 -13.09 -8.56 9.31
CA GLU A 675 -13.07 -10.01 9.10
C GLU A 675 -11.78 -10.47 8.44
N VAL A 676 -11.39 -11.71 8.69
CA VAL A 676 -10.14 -12.32 8.22
C VAL A 676 -10.33 -13.74 7.70
N ASP A 677 -9.46 -14.15 6.77
CA ASP A 677 -9.10 -15.55 6.54
C ASP A 677 -7.58 -15.75 6.67
N TRP A 678 -7.09 -16.94 6.29
CA TRP A 678 -5.68 -17.29 6.33
C TRP A 678 -4.74 -16.23 5.70
N GLN A 679 -5.14 -15.53 4.63
CA GLN A 679 -4.26 -14.56 3.94
C GLN A 679 -4.88 -13.17 3.78
N ARG A 680 -6.17 -13.00 4.07
CA ARG A 680 -6.96 -11.81 3.69
C ARG A 680 -7.58 -11.14 4.92
N MET A 681 -7.69 -9.82 4.86
CA MET A 681 -8.38 -8.97 5.83
C MET A 681 -9.28 -8.00 5.08
N GLU A 682 -10.46 -7.76 5.62
CA GLU A 682 -11.34 -6.67 5.20
C GLU A 682 -11.79 -5.83 6.41
N VAL A 683 -11.96 -4.53 6.20
CA VAL A 683 -12.36 -3.57 7.25
C VAL A 683 -13.40 -2.61 6.69
N GLY A 684 -14.50 -2.41 7.42
CA GLY A 684 -15.54 -1.43 7.12
C GLY A 684 -15.53 -0.24 8.08
N VAL A 685 -15.70 0.97 7.55
CA VAL A 685 -15.95 2.19 8.33
C VAL A 685 -17.16 2.93 7.78
N PRO A 686 -18.15 3.35 8.60
CA PRO A 686 -19.24 4.19 8.12
C PRO A 686 -18.73 5.58 7.70
N SER A 687 -19.10 6.06 6.51
CA SER A 687 -18.56 7.32 5.95
C SER A 687 -18.86 8.55 6.83
N TYR A 688 -19.88 8.49 7.68
CA TYR A 688 -20.18 9.57 8.64
C TYR A 688 -19.13 9.72 9.75
N GLU A 689 -18.36 8.67 10.06
CA GLU A 689 -17.26 8.73 11.03
C GLU A 689 -16.03 9.39 10.40
N LEU A 690 -15.80 9.14 9.11
CA LEU A 690 -14.88 9.83 8.21
C LEU A 690 -15.41 11.21 7.75
N GLY A 691 -16.16 11.91 8.62
CA GLY A 691 -16.64 13.28 8.38
C GLY A 691 -17.73 13.43 7.31
N GLY A 692 -18.18 12.34 6.69
CA GLY A 692 -19.06 12.34 5.51
C GLY A 692 -18.31 12.33 4.17
N ALA A 693 -17.02 11.97 4.16
CA ALA A 693 -16.21 11.93 2.94
C ALA A 693 -16.74 10.93 1.89
N VAL A 694 -16.85 11.39 0.63
CA VAL A 694 -17.29 10.59 -0.53
C VAL A 694 -16.17 10.29 -1.52
N ALA A 695 -15.02 10.96 -1.34
CA ALA A 695 -13.73 10.61 -1.91
C ALA A 695 -12.76 10.52 -0.74
N ILE A 696 -11.83 9.57 -0.80
CA ILE A 696 -10.77 9.36 0.19
C ILE A 696 -9.50 8.99 -0.54
N ASP A 697 -8.35 9.29 0.05
CA ASP A 697 -7.08 8.72 -0.34
C ASP A 697 -6.41 8.00 0.83
N PHE A 698 -5.58 7.00 0.58
CA PHE A 698 -4.99 6.21 1.66
C PHE A 698 -3.59 5.64 1.38
N ILE A 699 -2.94 5.24 2.48
CA ILE A 699 -1.73 4.40 2.54
C ILE A 699 -1.99 3.30 3.58
N ILE A 700 -1.66 2.05 3.24
CA ILE A 700 -1.71 0.91 4.16
C ILE A 700 -0.30 0.62 4.69
N GLU A 701 -0.21 0.36 5.99
CA GLU A 701 0.99 -0.06 6.70
C GLU A 701 0.68 -1.37 7.42
N THR A 702 1.40 -2.44 7.13
CA THR A 702 1.47 -3.61 8.01
C THR A 702 2.71 -3.48 8.90
N THR A 703 2.73 -4.10 10.07
CA THR A 703 3.83 -4.01 11.03
C THR A 703 3.88 -5.25 11.91
N ASP A 704 5.05 -5.90 12.00
CA ASP A 704 5.23 -7.02 12.93
C ASP A 704 5.62 -6.55 14.35
N TRP A 705 5.55 -7.45 15.32
CA TRP A 705 5.97 -7.19 16.71
C TRP A 705 7.43 -6.70 16.84
N ARG A 706 8.30 -7.00 15.86
CA ARG A 706 9.71 -6.55 15.80
C ARG A 706 9.84 -5.12 15.26
N GLN A 707 8.74 -4.53 14.77
CA GLN A 707 8.65 -3.25 14.07
C GLN A 707 9.28 -3.26 12.66
N TYR A 708 9.37 -4.43 12.02
CA TYR A 708 9.45 -4.48 10.56
C TYR A 708 8.08 -4.10 9.98
N LYS A 709 8.08 -3.54 8.77
CA LYS A 709 6.89 -2.98 8.13
C LYS A 709 6.87 -3.27 6.65
N ASP A 710 5.66 -3.30 6.10
CA ASP A 710 5.41 -3.12 4.67
C ASP A 710 4.47 -1.92 4.46
N TYR A 711 4.48 -1.35 3.26
CA TYR A 711 3.81 -0.08 2.94
C TYR A 711 3.23 -0.09 1.52
N VAL A 712 1.91 -0.30 1.40
CA VAL A 712 1.23 -0.25 0.09
C VAL A 712 0.50 1.08 -0.10
N ALA A 713 0.81 1.72 -1.23
CA ALA A 713 0.21 2.96 -1.68
C ALA A 713 -0.20 2.85 -3.16
N LEU A 714 -1.50 2.75 -3.40
CA LEU A 714 -2.06 2.79 -4.75
C LEU A 714 -1.90 4.19 -5.36
N ASP A 715 -1.58 4.26 -6.65
CA ASP A 715 -1.66 5.50 -7.42
C ASP A 715 -3.12 5.87 -7.75
N GLU A 716 -3.36 7.13 -8.15
CA GLU A 716 -4.70 7.65 -8.48
C GLU A 716 -5.40 6.82 -9.57
N ALA A 717 -4.64 6.31 -10.55
CA ALA A 717 -5.16 5.52 -11.66
C ALA A 717 -5.67 4.16 -11.19
N THR A 718 -4.96 3.53 -10.24
CA THR A 718 -5.33 2.25 -9.65
C THR A 718 -6.49 2.42 -8.67
N MET A 719 -6.46 3.45 -7.82
CA MET A 719 -7.58 3.86 -6.96
C MET A 719 -8.90 4.03 -7.75
N LEU A 720 -8.82 4.73 -8.89
CA LEU A 720 -9.96 4.96 -9.78
C LEU A 720 -10.46 3.68 -10.46
N ALA A 721 -9.60 2.69 -10.68
CA ALA A 721 -9.98 1.39 -11.23
C ALA A 721 -10.70 0.51 -10.20
N LEU A 722 -10.21 0.45 -8.96
CA LEU A 722 -10.76 -0.45 -7.93
C LEU A 722 -12.12 -0.02 -7.38
N THR A 723 -12.34 1.29 -7.26
CA THR A 723 -13.59 1.88 -6.76
C THR A 723 -14.79 1.72 -7.72
N GLY A 724 -14.62 1.04 -8.86
CA GLY A 724 -15.72 0.61 -9.75
C GLY A 724 -16.52 1.75 -10.39
N GLY A 725 -16.04 2.99 -10.32
CA GLY A 725 -16.71 4.17 -10.86
C GLY A 725 -18.02 4.57 -10.13
N ILE A 726 -18.18 4.23 -8.84
CA ILE A 726 -19.44 4.47 -8.11
C ILE A 726 -19.63 5.95 -7.72
N SER A 727 -20.08 6.73 -8.69
CA SER A 727 -20.96 7.91 -8.51
C SER A 727 -20.44 9.15 -7.77
N SER A 728 -19.14 9.46 -7.85
CA SER A 728 -18.66 10.86 -7.80
C SER A 728 -17.77 11.18 -9.00
N SER A 729 -18.41 11.20 -10.19
CA SER A 729 -17.82 11.49 -11.51
C SER A 729 -16.73 10.52 -11.99
N VAL A 730 -16.88 9.99 -13.21
CA VAL A 730 -15.70 9.75 -14.06
C VAL A 730 -15.28 11.13 -14.57
N GLY A 731 -14.78 11.93 -13.64
CA GLY A 731 -14.27 13.26 -13.88
C GLY A 731 -13.02 13.13 -14.72
N THR A 732 -13.17 13.38 -16.01
CA THR A 732 -12.08 13.70 -16.92
C THR A 732 -11.12 14.65 -16.21
N LEU A 733 -9.85 14.30 -16.07
CA LEU A 733 -8.96 15.07 -15.20
C LEU A 733 -8.70 16.46 -15.80
N ALA A 734 -9.11 17.50 -15.07
CA ALA A 734 -8.94 18.88 -15.47
C ALA A 734 -7.64 19.48 -14.94
N TRP A 735 -6.80 20.00 -15.83
CA TRP A 735 -5.50 20.56 -15.51
C TRP A 735 -5.42 22.05 -15.88
N ALA A 736 -4.74 22.84 -15.04
CA ALA A 736 -4.46 24.24 -15.34
C ALA A 736 -3.44 24.34 -16.49
N VAL A 737 -3.86 24.97 -17.59
CA VAL A 737 -2.98 25.32 -18.71
C VAL A 737 -2.12 26.51 -18.31
N ASP A 738 -2.74 27.61 -17.91
CA ASP A 738 -2.11 28.82 -17.39
C ASP A 738 -3.16 29.74 -16.72
N SER A 739 -2.70 30.89 -16.23
CA SER A 739 -3.52 32.00 -15.73
C SER A 739 -3.57 33.15 -16.74
N ALA A 740 -4.72 33.83 -16.83
CA ALA A 740 -4.95 34.94 -17.74
C ALA A 740 -5.51 36.18 -17.02
N THR A 741 -5.26 37.36 -17.59
CA THR A 741 -5.77 38.64 -17.08
C THR A 741 -7.07 39.10 -17.76
N SER A 742 -7.65 38.26 -18.63
CA SER A 742 -8.95 38.48 -19.27
C SER A 742 -9.91 37.32 -19.00
N ASN A 743 -11.18 37.62 -18.73
CA ASN A 743 -12.24 36.63 -18.62
C ASN A 743 -12.62 36.01 -19.98
N GLU A 744 -12.14 36.58 -21.10
CA GLU A 744 -12.36 36.08 -22.46
C GLU A 744 -11.29 35.08 -22.93
N ALA A 745 -10.43 34.55 -22.06
CA ALA A 745 -9.23 33.79 -22.45
C ALA A 745 -9.51 32.62 -23.42
N THR A 746 -10.58 31.84 -23.21
CA THR A 746 -11.02 30.77 -24.13
C THR A 746 -12.17 31.17 -25.08
N SER A 747 -12.56 32.45 -25.13
CA SER A 747 -13.72 32.93 -25.90
C SER A 747 -13.52 32.87 -27.42
N SER A 748 -14.44 32.36 -28.25
CA SER A 748 -15.85 31.95 -27.97
C SER A 748 -16.16 30.51 -28.45
N SER A 749 -17.25 29.89 -27.98
CA SER A 749 -17.52 28.44 -28.13
C SER A 749 -17.75 27.92 -29.55
N ASN A 750 -18.12 28.80 -30.48
CA ASN A 750 -18.20 28.49 -31.91
C ASN A 750 -16.82 28.42 -32.58
N GLN A 751 -15.80 29.07 -32.00
CA GLN A 751 -14.42 29.04 -32.49
C GLN A 751 -13.68 27.81 -31.97
N ARG A 752 -12.59 27.45 -32.66
CA ARG A 752 -11.68 26.38 -32.24
C ARG A 752 -10.38 26.96 -31.71
N LYS A 753 -9.87 26.38 -30.63
CA LYS A 753 -8.60 26.76 -29.95
C LYS A 753 -7.75 25.56 -29.50
N LEU A 754 -8.24 24.34 -29.76
CA LEU A 754 -7.60 23.08 -29.40
C LEU A 754 -7.33 22.26 -30.65
N PHE A 755 -6.18 21.59 -30.69
CA PHE A 755 -5.92 20.47 -31.59
C PHE A 755 -4.98 19.44 -30.95
N TYR A 756 -5.04 18.22 -31.46
CA TYR A 756 -4.08 17.15 -31.18
C TYR A 756 -3.23 16.95 -32.43
N ASP A 757 -1.90 17.00 -32.33
CA ASP A 757 -1.04 16.98 -33.52
C ASP A 757 -0.80 15.57 -34.10
N GLY A 758 -0.93 14.54 -33.26
CA GLY A 758 -0.52 13.15 -33.50
C GLY A 758 0.23 12.54 -32.29
N THR A 759 0.81 13.40 -31.45
CA THR A 759 1.58 13.10 -30.24
C THR A 759 1.18 14.00 -29.05
N ASN A 760 0.98 15.30 -29.27
CA ASN A 760 0.79 16.34 -28.26
C ASN A 760 -0.61 17.01 -28.36
N PHE A 761 -1.14 17.46 -27.21
CA PHE A 761 -2.27 18.39 -27.15
C PHE A 761 -1.79 19.83 -27.20
N TRP A 762 -2.48 20.68 -27.96
CA TRP A 762 -2.16 22.10 -28.12
C TRP A 762 -3.32 22.97 -27.65
N SER A 763 -3.06 23.87 -26.71
CA SER A 763 -4.02 24.86 -26.18
C SER A 763 -3.64 26.27 -26.62
N PHE A 764 -4.64 27.02 -27.11
CA PHE A 764 -4.54 28.44 -27.44
C PHE A 764 -5.51 29.24 -26.56
N TYR A 765 -5.04 30.35 -26.00
CA TYR A 765 -5.85 31.25 -25.17
C TYR A 765 -5.36 32.69 -25.30
N PHE A 766 -6.13 33.64 -24.77
CA PHE A 766 -5.75 35.04 -24.68
C PHE A 766 -5.30 35.36 -23.24
N ASP A 767 -4.02 35.67 -23.03
CA ASP A 767 -3.40 35.99 -21.72
C ASP A 767 -3.93 37.32 -21.11
N GLY A 768 -4.66 38.12 -21.91
CA GLY A 768 -5.15 39.47 -21.60
C GLY A 768 -4.44 40.59 -22.36
N ALA A 769 -3.34 40.28 -23.04
CA ALA A 769 -2.54 41.15 -23.90
C ALA A 769 -2.31 40.59 -25.32
N ASN A 770 -2.28 39.27 -25.53
CA ASN A 770 -2.01 38.57 -26.78
C ASN A 770 -2.69 37.18 -26.82
N THR A 771 -2.95 36.65 -28.01
CA THR A 771 -3.20 35.21 -28.17
C THR A 771 -1.87 34.47 -28.11
N VAL A 772 -1.81 33.48 -27.23
CA VAL A 772 -0.66 32.65 -26.88
C VAL A 772 -1.04 31.17 -26.98
N TYR A 773 -0.05 30.29 -26.93
CA TYR A 773 -0.26 28.85 -26.91
C TYR A 773 0.77 28.10 -26.05
N LYS A 774 0.36 26.91 -25.60
CA LYS A 774 1.17 25.91 -24.89
C LYS A 774 0.85 24.53 -25.46
N TYR A 775 1.77 23.58 -25.30
CA TYR A 775 1.52 22.16 -25.62
C TYR A 775 1.72 21.26 -24.39
N SER A 776 1.05 20.11 -24.38
CA SER A 776 1.24 19.04 -23.42
C SER A 776 1.54 17.71 -24.14
N SER A 777 2.62 17.04 -23.71
CA SER A 777 3.05 15.74 -24.22
C SER A 777 2.70 14.57 -23.27
N ASN A 778 1.92 14.83 -22.22
CA ASN A 778 1.52 13.89 -21.18
C ASN A 778 0.03 14.03 -20.83
N GLY A 779 -0.81 14.10 -21.86
CA GLY A 779 -2.28 14.03 -21.72
C GLY A 779 -2.96 15.30 -21.19
N GLY A 780 -2.22 16.34 -20.82
CA GLY A 780 -2.72 17.57 -20.20
C GLY A 780 -2.08 17.88 -18.84
N VAL A 781 -1.38 16.92 -18.22
CA VAL A 781 -0.83 17.02 -16.85
C VAL A 781 0.20 18.14 -16.70
N THR A 782 1.09 18.33 -17.68
CA THR A 782 2.01 19.48 -17.70
C THR A 782 2.06 20.16 -19.06
N TRP A 783 2.33 21.46 -19.04
CA TRP A 783 2.32 22.34 -20.22
C TRP A 783 3.69 22.98 -20.46
N SER A 784 4.01 23.21 -21.74
CA SER A 784 5.22 23.91 -22.18
C SER A 784 5.31 25.34 -21.63
N ALA A 785 6.45 26.01 -21.81
CA ALA A 785 6.47 27.47 -21.69
C ALA A 785 5.49 28.12 -22.68
N GLU A 786 4.91 29.26 -22.29
CA GLU A 786 4.01 30.06 -23.13
C GLU A 786 4.74 30.60 -24.37
N THR A 787 4.06 30.60 -25.52
CA THR A 787 4.58 31.21 -26.76
C THR A 787 3.50 32.04 -27.46
N GLN A 788 3.85 33.24 -27.95
CA GLN A 788 2.92 34.14 -28.63
C GLN A 788 2.56 33.63 -30.04
N ALA A 789 1.26 33.57 -30.36
CA ALA A 789 0.78 33.09 -31.66
C ALA A 789 0.93 34.14 -32.78
N PHE A 790 0.81 35.43 -32.45
CA PHE A 790 0.84 36.56 -33.40
C PHE A 790 2.11 37.42 -33.22
N THR A 791 2.52 38.14 -34.28
CA THR A 791 3.52 39.23 -34.17
C THR A 791 2.87 40.57 -33.85
N THR A 792 1.59 40.74 -34.17
CA THR A 792 0.79 41.89 -33.74
C THR A 792 0.31 41.69 -32.30
N SER A 793 0.54 42.68 -31.45
CA SER A 793 0.05 42.69 -30.06
C SER A 793 -1.46 42.93 -29.98
N GLY A 794 -2.11 42.42 -28.94
CA GLY A 794 -3.54 42.64 -28.69
C GLY A 794 -4.48 41.67 -29.40
N VAL A 795 -3.98 40.82 -30.31
CA VAL A 795 -4.83 39.90 -31.09
C VAL A 795 -5.54 38.92 -30.14
N ASN A 796 -6.87 39.03 -30.06
CA ASN A 796 -7.77 38.22 -29.24
C ASN A 796 -8.82 37.53 -30.11
N LYS A 797 -9.78 36.83 -29.46
CA LYS A 797 -10.91 36.13 -30.11
C LYS A 797 -10.47 35.32 -31.34
N ALA A 798 -9.33 34.63 -31.20
CA ALA A 798 -8.68 33.94 -32.30
C ALA A 798 -9.33 32.57 -32.58
N SER A 799 -9.59 32.26 -33.84
CA SER A 799 -10.01 30.93 -34.28
C SER A 799 -8.87 30.24 -35.02
N LEU A 800 -8.67 28.95 -34.77
CA LEU A 800 -7.70 28.13 -35.51
C LEU A 800 -8.37 27.03 -36.34
N TRP A 801 -7.61 26.50 -37.31
CA TRP A 801 -7.89 25.26 -38.02
C TRP A 801 -6.60 24.44 -38.12
N TYR A 802 -6.65 23.16 -37.73
CA TYR A 802 -5.52 22.24 -37.88
C TYR A 802 -5.76 21.27 -39.05
N ASP A 803 -4.84 21.27 -40.00
CA ASP A 803 -4.74 20.32 -41.10
C ASP A 803 -3.72 19.24 -40.72
N SER A 804 -4.23 18.20 -40.03
CA SER A 804 -3.45 17.04 -39.59
C SER A 804 -2.86 16.22 -40.74
N SER A 805 -3.41 16.35 -41.96
CA SER A 805 -2.86 15.66 -43.15
C SER A 805 -1.55 16.28 -43.65
N ASN A 806 -1.23 17.50 -43.21
CA ASN A 806 -0.05 18.26 -43.64
C ASN A 806 0.76 18.86 -42.47
N SER A 807 0.36 18.60 -41.22
CA SER A 807 0.89 19.22 -40.00
C SER A 807 0.87 20.77 -40.06
N LEU A 808 -0.19 21.35 -40.63
CA LEU A 808 -0.35 22.80 -40.79
C LEU A 808 -1.44 23.36 -39.90
N VAL A 809 -1.11 24.39 -39.11
CA VAL A 809 -2.10 25.18 -38.36
C VAL A 809 -2.33 26.53 -39.03
N TYR A 810 -3.58 26.94 -39.13
CA TYR A 810 -4.00 28.26 -39.59
C TYR A 810 -4.68 28.96 -38.42
N ILE A 811 -4.40 30.24 -38.21
CA ILE A 811 -5.01 31.02 -37.13
C ILE A 811 -5.37 32.42 -37.63
N ILE A 812 -6.55 32.89 -37.24
CA ILE A 812 -7.05 34.25 -37.49
C ILE A 812 -7.49 34.89 -36.17
N GLY A 813 -7.33 36.21 -36.04
CA GLY A 813 -7.94 37.01 -34.96
C GLY A 813 -8.04 38.49 -35.34
N ASP A 814 -8.66 39.29 -34.48
CA ASP A 814 -8.58 40.75 -34.51
C ASP A 814 -7.96 41.27 -33.19
N ASN A 815 -7.46 42.50 -33.15
CA ASN A 815 -6.79 43.05 -31.97
C ASN A 815 -7.67 43.96 -31.11
N SER A 816 -9.00 43.88 -31.27
CA SER A 816 -9.99 44.74 -30.62
C SER A 816 -9.78 46.25 -30.86
N VAL A 817 -8.92 46.66 -31.79
CA VAL A 817 -8.78 48.05 -32.25
C VAL A 817 -9.66 48.24 -33.49
N PRO A 818 -10.52 49.28 -33.53
CA PRO A 818 -11.29 49.61 -34.73
C PRO A 818 -10.37 49.75 -35.95
N SER A 819 -10.61 48.88 -36.93
CA SER A 819 -9.79 48.72 -38.13
C SER A 819 -10.57 47.91 -39.18
N GLN A 820 -10.14 47.92 -40.44
CA GLN A 820 -10.65 46.98 -41.46
C GLN A 820 -9.91 45.64 -41.46
N ASP A 821 -8.67 45.59 -40.95
CA ASP A 821 -7.83 44.40 -40.96
C ASP A 821 -8.29 43.30 -39.98
N ALA A 822 -8.15 42.05 -40.39
CA ALA A 822 -7.95 40.89 -39.51
C ALA A 822 -6.53 40.33 -39.70
N TYR A 823 -5.98 39.68 -38.68
CA TYR A 823 -4.62 39.14 -38.69
C TYR A 823 -4.67 37.63 -38.89
N ILE A 824 -3.98 37.13 -39.93
CA ILE A 824 -3.91 35.69 -40.25
C ILE A 824 -2.46 35.20 -40.30
N ARG A 825 -2.24 33.97 -39.81
CA ARG A 825 -0.96 33.24 -39.93
C ARG A 825 -1.18 31.78 -40.32
N ARG A 826 -0.14 31.18 -40.90
CA ARG A 826 0.02 29.74 -41.11
C ARG A 826 1.29 29.30 -40.39
N GLY A 827 1.21 28.25 -39.59
CA GLY A 827 2.34 27.62 -38.93
C GLY A 827 2.50 26.17 -39.38
N THR A 828 3.74 25.68 -39.41
CA THR A 828 4.04 24.25 -39.54
C THR A 828 4.30 23.69 -38.15
N VAL A 829 3.52 22.69 -37.76
CA VAL A 829 3.67 21.99 -36.48
C VAL A 829 4.76 20.93 -36.62
N THR A 830 5.66 20.87 -35.64
CA THR A 830 6.65 19.80 -35.45
C THR A 830 6.31 19.10 -34.15
N GLU A 831 6.25 17.77 -34.14
CA GLU A 831 5.84 16.99 -32.96
C GLU A 831 6.98 16.78 -31.95
N SER A 832 8.24 16.75 -32.40
CA SER A 832 9.40 16.49 -31.53
C SER A 832 10.69 17.18 -32.05
N PRO A 833 11.30 18.10 -31.29
CA PRO A 833 10.72 18.78 -30.13
C PRO A 833 9.45 19.54 -30.56
N ALA A 834 8.41 19.51 -29.73
CA ALA A 834 7.12 20.09 -30.09
C ALA A 834 7.22 21.61 -30.27
N ALA A 835 6.90 22.10 -31.48
CA ALA A 835 7.03 23.51 -31.84
C ALA A 835 6.16 23.89 -33.05
N ILE A 836 5.72 25.15 -33.11
CA ILE A 836 5.05 25.72 -34.29
C ILE A 836 5.98 26.72 -34.95
N SER A 837 6.42 26.41 -36.18
CA SER A 837 7.18 27.32 -37.02
C SER A 837 6.22 28.23 -37.78
N TRP A 838 5.95 29.42 -37.22
CA TRP A 838 5.03 30.39 -37.82
C TRP A 838 5.64 31.12 -39.02
N GLY A 839 4.89 31.14 -40.12
CA GLY A 839 5.18 31.98 -41.28
C GLY A 839 4.91 33.48 -41.03
N THR A 840 5.14 34.27 -42.07
CA THR A 840 4.85 35.71 -42.10
C THR A 840 3.39 35.97 -41.74
N GLU A 841 3.17 36.86 -40.78
CA GLU A 841 1.83 37.36 -40.45
C GLU A 841 1.32 38.30 -41.53
N ARG A 842 0.00 38.24 -41.78
CA ARG A 842 -0.68 39.11 -42.72
C ARG A 842 -1.86 39.79 -42.04
N ALA A 843 -1.83 41.12 -42.00
CA ALA A 843 -3.04 41.91 -41.97
C ALA A 843 -3.76 41.78 -43.33
N PHE A 844 -5.04 41.43 -43.32
CA PHE A 844 -5.84 41.34 -44.54
C PHE A 844 -7.21 41.99 -44.38
N ASP A 845 -7.59 42.73 -45.42
CA ASP A 845 -8.90 43.35 -45.61
C ASP A 845 -9.86 42.36 -46.30
N ILE A 846 -11.04 42.15 -45.68
CA ILE A 846 -12.19 41.55 -46.36
C ILE A 846 -12.96 42.67 -47.06
N SER A 847 -12.49 42.92 -48.28
CA SER A 847 -12.72 44.17 -49.01
C SER A 847 -14.19 44.56 -49.14
N GLY A 848 -14.50 45.75 -48.61
CA GLY A 848 -15.84 46.33 -48.62
C GLY A 848 -16.58 46.27 -47.28
N SER A 849 -15.85 46.26 -46.17
CA SER A 849 -16.25 47.13 -45.05
C SER A 849 -16.01 48.59 -45.49
N ASN A 850 -16.85 49.53 -45.08
CA ASN A 850 -16.64 50.97 -45.31
C ASN A 850 -16.08 51.70 -44.08
N PHE A 851 -16.19 51.07 -42.91
CA PHE A 851 -15.80 51.62 -41.63
C PHE A 851 -14.91 50.63 -40.85
N ASP A 852 -14.21 51.18 -39.85
CA ASP A 852 -13.27 50.48 -38.99
C ASP A 852 -13.99 49.82 -37.79
N LEU A 853 -13.83 48.50 -37.63
CA LEU A 853 -14.55 47.69 -36.64
C LEU A 853 -13.61 46.90 -35.73
N ALA A 854 -13.99 46.74 -34.46
CA ALA A 854 -13.32 45.92 -33.45
C ALA A 854 -14.18 44.70 -33.09
N ASN A 855 -13.59 43.63 -32.54
CA ASN A 855 -14.30 42.39 -32.16
C ASN A 855 -15.01 41.75 -33.37
N LYS A 856 -14.28 41.48 -34.44
CA LYS A 856 -14.81 41.05 -35.74
C LYS A 856 -15.28 39.57 -35.77
N ASN A 857 -15.39 38.92 -34.60
CA ASN A 857 -15.90 37.55 -34.40
C ASN A 857 -15.38 36.52 -35.43
N THR A 858 -14.06 36.52 -35.64
CA THR A 858 -13.42 35.80 -36.76
C THR A 858 -13.57 34.27 -36.66
N PHE A 859 -13.65 33.60 -37.81
CA PHE A 859 -13.62 32.13 -37.91
C PHE A 859 -12.79 31.70 -39.13
N ILE A 860 -12.18 30.51 -39.08
CA ILE A 860 -11.33 29.95 -40.16
C ILE A 860 -11.55 28.44 -40.36
N THR A 861 -11.48 27.99 -41.61
CA THR A 861 -11.45 26.56 -41.97
C THR A 861 -10.62 26.33 -43.24
N LYS A 862 -10.25 25.08 -43.54
CA LYS A 862 -9.67 24.67 -44.82
C LYS A 862 -10.65 23.75 -45.55
N ALA A 863 -11.10 24.18 -46.73
CA ALA A 863 -12.01 23.41 -47.57
C ALA A 863 -11.30 22.19 -48.20
N ALA A 864 -12.08 21.18 -48.63
CA ALA A 864 -11.57 19.95 -49.23
C ALA A 864 -10.77 20.16 -50.54
N ASN A 865 -10.87 21.33 -51.18
CA ASN A 865 -10.05 21.72 -52.34
C ASN A 865 -8.69 22.34 -51.96
N GLY A 866 -8.39 22.45 -50.65
CA GLY A 866 -7.18 23.07 -50.11
C GLY A 866 -7.24 24.59 -49.90
N SER A 867 -8.32 25.28 -50.30
CA SER A 867 -8.49 26.71 -50.01
C SER A 867 -8.73 26.94 -48.52
N VAL A 868 -8.10 27.97 -47.96
CA VAL A 868 -8.41 28.51 -46.63
C VAL A 868 -9.58 29.47 -46.77
N TRP A 869 -10.61 29.30 -45.94
CA TRP A 869 -11.83 30.11 -45.89
C TRP A 869 -11.95 30.78 -44.53
N VAL A 870 -12.40 32.03 -44.52
CA VAL A 870 -12.54 32.84 -43.30
C VAL A 870 -13.89 33.57 -43.29
N ALA A 871 -14.50 33.68 -42.12
CA ALA A 871 -15.67 34.52 -41.87
C ALA A 871 -15.31 35.63 -40.87
N VAL A 872 -15.74 36.86 -41.15
CA VAL A 872 -15.40 38.06 -40.38
C VAL A 872 -16.61 39.02 -40.40
N VAL A 873 -16.95 39.62 -39.25
CA VAL A 873 -17.97 40.67 -39.17
C VAL A 873 -17.41 41.98 -39.70
N THR A 874 -18.20 42.67 -40.53
CA THR A 874 -17.83 43.94 -41.20
C THR A 874 -18.99 44.92 -41.16
N ASP A 875 -18.71 46.23 -41.18
CA ASP A 875 -19.73 47.27 -41.37
C ASP A 875 -19.87 47.60 -42.86
N THR A 876 -21.01 47.23 -43.43
CA THR A 876 -21.21 47.12 -44.88
C THR A 876 -21.99 48.28 -45.48
N SER A 877 -22.17 49.37 -44.73
CA SER A 877 -23.05 50.51 -45.04
C SER A 877 -22.27 51.78 -45.39
N ASP A 878 -22.89 52.72 -46.10
CA ASP A 878 -22.29 54.02 -46.46
C ASP A 878 -22.75 55.18 -45.54
N THR A 879 -23.78 54.97 -44.70
CA THR A 879 -24.56 56.08 -44.09
C THR A 879 -24.96 55.92 -42.63
N GLN A 880 -24.90 54.71 -42.08
CA GLN A 880 -25.22 54.35 -40.69
C GLN A 880 -24.62 52.97 -40.42
N GLU A 881 -24.20 52.66 -39.19
CA GLU A 881 -23.68 51.32 -38.83
C GLU A 881 -24.67 50.21 -39.27
N GLN A 882 -24.26 49.28 -40.15
CA GLN A 882 -25.03 48.06 -40.45
C GLN A 882 -24.13 46.88 -40.83
N TYR A 883 -24.20 45.84 -40.02
CA TYR A 883 -23.21 44.78 -39.99
C TYR A 883 -23.57 43.60 -40.89
N ASN A 884 -22.57 42.85 -41.30
CA ASN A 884 -22.77 41.57 -41.98
C ASN A 884 -21.60 40.63 -41.70
N ILE A 885 -21.87 39.32 -41.68
CA ILE A 885 -20.83 38.29 -41.66
C ILE A 885 -20.39 38.07 -43.10
N ARG A 886 -19.19 38.52 -43.44
CA ARG A 886 -18.63 38.42 -44.79
C ARG A 886 -17.58 37.32 -44.84
N VAL A 887 -17.53 36.62 -45.97
CA VAL A 887 -16.70 35.43 -46.15
C VAL A 887 -15.75 35.63 -47.33
N ALA A 888 -14.49 35.24 -47.15
CA ALA A 888 -13.48 35.25 -48.20
C ALA A 888 -12.61 33.99 -48.15
N TYR A 889 -11.90 33.71 -49.25
CA TYR A 889 -11.06 32.52 -49.37
C TYR A 889 -9.81 32.72 -50.23
N THR A 890 -8.78 31.93 -49.99
CA THR A 890 -7.54 31.94 -50.79
C THR A 890 -7.82 31.40 -52.20
N ALA A 891 -7.45 32.18 -53.22
CA ALA A 891 -7.76 31.86 -54.62
C ALA A 891 -6.88 30.74 -55.22
N SER A 892 -5.86 30.25 -54.51
CA SER A 892 -4.91 29.24 -54.99
C SER A 892 -4.36 28.39 -53.83
N GLY A 893 -5.05 27.29 -53.51
CA GLY A 893 -4.68 26.42 -52.38
C GLY A 893 -4.62 27.19 -51.06
N ASP A 894 -3.72 26.82 -50.16
CA ASP A 894 -3.58 27.44 -48.83
C ASP A 894 -2.58 28.62 -48.77
N ASP A 895 -2.31 29.28 -49.90
CA ASP A 895 -1.48 30.48 -49.96
C ASP A 895 -2.19 31.70 -49.36
N ILE A 896 -2.12 31.82 -48.03
CA ILE A 896 -2.58 33.00 -47.29
C ILE A 896 -1.80 34.28 -47.65
N GLY A 897 -0.66 34.19 -48.33
CA GLY A 897 0.12 35.32 -48.84
C GLY A 897 -0.37 35.84 -50.20
N GLY A 898 -1.10 35.02 -50.95
CA GLY A 898 -1.56 35.31 -52.30
C GLY A 898 -2.80 36.21 -52.41
N SER A 899 -3.50 36.11 -53.53
CA SER A 899 -4.78 36.79 -53.75
C SER A 899 -5.94 36.06 -53.05
N TRP A 900 -6.80 36.82 -52.39
CA TRP A 900 -8.06 36.34 -51.84
C TRP A 900 -9.23 36.63 -52.79
N ALA A 901 -10.26 35.81 -52.74
CA ALA A 901 -11.53 35.98 -53.42
C ALA A 901 -12.64 36.23 -52.39
N ASP A 902 -13.51 37.20 -52.67
CA ASP A 902 -14.69 37.52 -51.86
C ASP A 902 -15.83 36.56 -52.22
N ALA A 903 -16.37 35.86 -51.22
CA ALA A 903 -17.61 35.09 -51.34
C ALA A 903 -18.84 35.93 -50.95
N GLY A 904 -18.64 37.14 -50.44
CA GLY A 904 -19.70 38.07 -50.06
C GLY A 904 -20.38 37.73 -48.75
N ASN A 905 -21.57 38.30 -48.58
CA ASN A 905 -22.31 38.37 -47.33
C ASN A 905 -23.17 37.11 -47.07
N LEU A 906 -23.09 36.58 -45.85
CA LEU A 906 -23.98 35.51 -45.38
C LEU A 906 -25.39 35.99 -45.06
N ILE A 907 -25.60 37.27 -44.74
CA ILE A 907 -26.91 37.77 -44.26
C ILE A 907 -27.51 38.73 -45.30
N SER A 908 -28.84 38.70 -45.47
CA SER A 908 -29.58 39.54 -46.41
C SER A 908 -30.94 39.93 -45.81
N PRO A 909 -31.20 41.21 -45.46
CA PRO A 909 -30.43 42.39 -45.86
C PRO A 909 -29.11 42.60 -45.10
N ARG A 910 -29.15 42.90 -43.80
CA ARG A 910 -28.02 43.19 -42.91
C ARG A 910 -28.44 42.94 -41.45
N MET A 911 -27.49 42.92 -40.52
CA MET A 911 -27.71 42.96 -39.07
C MET A 911 -27.70 44.42 -38.58
N ASP A 912 -28.45 44.71 -37.51
CA ASP A 912 -28.40 46.01 -36.84
C ASP A 912 -27.35 46.06 -35.69
N ASP A 913 -26.73 44.93 -35.33
CA ASP A 913 -25.64 44.84 -34.34
C ASP A 913 -24.44 43.98 -34.84
N PRO A 914 -23.24 44.07 -34.23
CA PRO A 914 -22.04 43.35 -34.66
C PRO A 914 -21.86 41.97 -34.02
N TYR A 915 -22.81 41.46 -33.24
CA TYR A 915 -22.63 40.23 -32.45
C TYR A 915 -22.74 38.94 -33.26
N GLY A 916 -23.23 39.01 -34.51
CA GLY A 916 -23.41 37.85 -35.38
C GLY A 916 -22.15 36.99 -35.52
N ARG A 917 -22.33 35.67 -35.51
CA ARG A 917 -21.24 34.68 -35.56
C ARG A 917 -21.51 33.60 -36.60
N ALA A 918 -20.43 33.05 -37.16
CA ALA A 918 -20.50 31.92 -38.09
C ALA A 918 -19.48 30.83 -37.72
N THR A 919 -19.86 29.60 -38.04
CA THR A 919 -19.01 28.40 -38.06
C THR A 919 -18.98 27.91 -39.50
N LEU A 920 -17.80 27.91 -40.12
CA LEU A 920 -17.58 27.40 -41.48
C LEU A 920 -17.10 25.95 -41.41
N LEU A 921 -17.61 25.11 -42.33
CA LEU A 921 -17.29 23.68 -42.41
C LEU A 921 -16.87 23.32 -43.84
N PRO A 922 -15.90 22.40 -44.00
CA PRO A 922 -15.51 21.90 -45.32
C PRO A 922 -16.69 21.18 -45.98
N GLY A 923 -16.96 21.50 -47.26
CA GLY A 923 -17.97 20.81 -48.05
C GLY A 923 -17.43 19.56 -48.77
N SER A 924 -18.37 18.77 -49.31
CA SER A 924 -18.07 17.57 -50.09
C SER A 924 -17.39 17.91 -51.43
N ALA A 925 -16.87 16.90 -52.14
CA ALA A 925 -16.19 17.08 -53.43
C ALA A 925 -17.12 17.60 -54.56
N GLY A 926 -17.40 18.90 -54.54
CA GLY A 926 -18.37 19.59 -55.40
C GLY A 926 -19.11 20.74 -54.71
N GLU A 927 -19.06 20.83 -53.37
CA GLU A 927 -19.58 21.95 -52.58
C GLU A 927 -18.43 22.59 -51.80
N ALA A 928 -18.25 23.91 -51.89
CA ALA A 928 -17.02 24.52 -51.40
C ALA A 928 -16.95 24.61 -49.87
N ILE A 929 -18.01 25.15 -49.26
CA ILE A 929 -18.14 25.40 -47.82
C ILE A 929 -19.61 25.30 -47.41
N TRP A 930 -19.83 24.77 -46.21
CA TRP A 930 -21.07 24.95 -45.44
C TRP A 930 -20.87 26.05 -44.39
N ALA A 931 -21.86 26.91 -44.20
CA ALA A 931 -21.87 27.93 -43.16
C ALA A 931 -23.11 27.76 -42.29
N VAL A 932 -22.89 27.68 -40.97
CA VAL A 932 -23.94 27.76 -39.95
C VAL A 932 -23.69 29.02 -39.13
N TYR A 933 -24.69 29.88 -38.97
CA TYR A 933 -24.52 31.21 -38.41
C TYR A 933 -25.74 31.71 -37.65
N THR A 934 -25.55 32.75 -36.85
CA THR A 934 -26.58 33.36 -36.00
C THR A 934 -26.53 34.88 -36.08
N TYR A 935 -27.71 35.49 -36.06
CA TYR A 935 -27.97 36.93 -35.94
C TYR A 935 -29.42 37.13 -35.46
N ASP A 936 -29.71 38.27 -34.82
CA ASP A 936 -31.02 38.63 -34.25
C ASP A 936 -31.67 37.53 -33.36
N GLY A 937 -30.85 36.64 -32.80
CA GLY A 937 -31.25 35.46 -32.03
C GLY A 937 -31.80 34.27 -32.82
N GLY A 938 -31.85 34.34 -34.15
CA GLY A 938 -32.11 33.21 -35.04
C GLY A 938 -30.86 32.40 -35.35
N VAL A 939 -31.04 31.16 -35.84
CA VAL A 939 -29.95 30.29 -36.29
C VAL A 939 -30.25 29.78 -37.71
N TYR A 940 -29.27 29.93 -38.60
CA TYR A 940 -29.42 29.81 -40.04
C TYR A 940 -28.27 29.02 -40.67
N SER A 941 -28.48 28.56 -41.89
CA SER A 941 -27.47 27.87 -42.68
C SER A 941 -27.52 28.23 -44.17
N ARG A 942 -26.35 28.20 -44.81
CA ARG A 942 -26.15 28.33 -46.26
C ARG A 942 -25.01 27.43 -46.72
N THR A 943 -25.02 27.07 -48.00
CA THR A 943 -23.90 26.39 -48.66
C THR A 943 -23.34 27.24 -49.80
N HIS A 944 -22.04 27.20 -50.01
CA HIS A 944 -21.37 27.88 -51.10
C HIS A 944 -21.06 26.90 -52.25
N SER A 945 -21.56 27.22 -53.44
CA SER A 945 -21.41 26.40 -54.65
C SER A 945 -20.01 26.44 -55.29
N GLY A 946 -19.06 27.16 -54.69
CA GLY A 946 -17.77 27.51 -55.30
C GLY A 946 -17.81 28.80 -56.12
N THR A 947 -18.99 29.39 -56.34
CA THR A 947 -19.16 30.68 -57.05
C THR A 947 -20.21 31.61 -56.42
N ILE A 948 -21.27 31.04 -55.82
CA ILE A 948 -22.32 31.79 -55.11
C ILE A 948 -22.82 31.04 -53.87
N TRP A 949 -23.31 31.77 -52.87
CA TRP A 949 -24.16 31.22 -51.82
C TRP A 949 -25.49 30.72 -52.38
N ARG A 950 -25.96 29.58 -51.85
CA ARG A 950 -27.35 29.13 -52.03
C ARG A 950 -28.30 29.93 -51.11
N ASN A 951 -29.60 29.69 -51.29
CA ASN A 951 -30.63 30.24 -50.42
C ASN A 951 -30.39 29.88 -48.95
N GLU A 952 -30.82 30.77 -48.08
CA GLU A 952 -30.85 30.60 -46.63
C GLU A 952 -31.83 29.52 -46.18
N VAL A 953 -31.44 28.76 -45.16
CA VAL A 953 -32.25 27.73 -44.52
C VAL A 953 -32.25 27.98 -43.02
N GLU A 954 -33.42 28.34 -42.49
CA GLU A 954 -33.65 28.54 -41.05
C GLU A 954 -33.59 27.21 -40.30
N ILE A 955 -32.78 27.18 -39.24
CA ILE A 955 -32.67 26.08 -38.27
C ILE A 955 -33.52 26.40 -37.03
N HIS A 956 -33.51 27.65 -36.59
CA HIS A 956 -34.28 28.17 -35.47
C HIS A 956 -34.72 29.61 -35.77
N ALA A 957 -36.04 29.83 -35.77
CA ALA A 957 -36.62 31.18 -35.84
C ALA A 957 -36.36 31.93 -34.52
N PRO A 958 -36.08 33.24 -34.54
CA PRO A 958 -35.95 34.03 -33.32
C PRO A 958 -37.28 34.11 -32.56
N SER A 959 -37.21 34.12 -31.23
CA SER A 959 -38.37 34.29 -30.37
C SER A 959 -38.92 35.73 -30.41
N GLY A 960 -40.18 35.91 -30.03
CA GLY A 960 -40.90 37.19 -30.09
C GLY A 960 -40.48 38.21 -29.02
N GLY A 961 -39.20 38.56 -28.99
CA GLY A 961 -38.61 39.47 -27.99
C GLY A 961 -37.09 39.59 -28.09
N THR A 962 -36.54 39.47 -29.31
CA THR A 962 -35.10 39.46 -29.68
C THR A 962 -34.15 40.07 -28.64
N SER A 963 -33.45 39.20 -27.89
CA SER A 963 -32.18 39.56 -27.26
C SER A 963 -31.03 38.93 -28.05
N ALA A 964 -29.93 39.67 -28.22
CA ALA A 964 -28.72 39.16 -28.87
C ALA A 964 -27.93 38.20 -27.94
N GLU A 965 -28.46 37.86 -26.77
CA GLU A 965 -27.74 37.14 -25.72
C GLU A 965 -27.40 35.71 -26.15
N ASN A 966 -28.27 34.99 -26.87
CA ASN A 966 -27.88 33.70 -27.44
C ASN A 966 -26.89 33.83 -28.61
N THR A 967 -26.89 34.95 -29.34
CA THR A 967 -25.91 35.24 -30.41
C THR A 967 -24.50 35.46 -29.82
N ILE A 968 -24.43 36.07 -28.63
CA ILE A 968 -23.18 36.27 -27.87
C ILE A 968 -22.78 35.00 -27.10
N TYR A 969 -23.67 34.45 -26.29
CA TYR A 969 -23.37 33.46 -25.25
C TYR A 969 -23.71 32.01 -25.64
N ALA A 970 -24.62 31.77 -26.60
CA ALA A 970 -24.98 30.42 -27.05
C ALA A 970 -24.93 30.20 -28.58
N PRO A 971 -23.88 30.67 -29.29
CA PRO A 971 -23.80 30.63 -30.74
C PRO A 971 -23.68 29.19 -31.30
N PRO A 972 -24.04 28.96 -32.58
CA PRO A 972 -24.00 27.65 -33.19
C PRO A 972 -22.56 27.16 -33.40
N SER A 973 -22.17 26.13 -32.64
CA SER A 973 -20.96 25.35 -32.89
C SER A 973 -21.31 24.13 -33.73
N ALA A 974 -20.41 23.71 -34.61
CA ALA A 974 -20.68 22.66 -35.58
C ALA A 974 -19.44 21.86 -35.99
N VAL A 975 -19.69 20.65 -36.50
CA VAL A 975 -18.72 19.73 -37.12
C VAL A 975 -19.38 19.06 -38.35
N VAL A 976 -18.58 18.49 -39.25
CA VAL A 976 -19.07 17.65 -40.36
C VAL A 976 -18.35 16.30 -40.32
N ASP A 977 -19.10 15.21 -40.46
CA ASP A 977 -18.56 13.85 -40.38
C ASP A 977 -18.03 13.33 -41.74
N SER A 978 -17.47 12.13 -41.73
CA SER A 978 -16.97 11.45 -42.93
C SER A 978 -18.07 11.08 -43.93
N ASN A 979 -19.33 10.97 -43.49
CA ASN A 979 -20.50 10.75 -44.33
C ASN A 979 -21.11 12.06 -44.89
N GLN A 980 -20.53 13.23 -44.55
CA GLN A 980 -20.99 14.57 -44.92
C GLN A 980 -22.31 14.98 -44.24
N VAL A 981 -22.56 14.42 -43.06
CA VAL A 981 -23.58 14.89 -42.11
C VAL A 981 -23.03 16.08 -41.35
N VAL A 982 -23.75 17.20 -41.39
CA VAL A 982 -23.42 18.40 -40.60
C VAL A 982 -24.14 18.32 -39.26
N HIS A 983 -23.40 18.35 -38.17
CA HIS A 983 -23.91 18.29 -36.79
C HIS A 983 -23.77 19.67 -36.15
N VAL A 984 -24.84 20.16 -35.51
CA VAL A 984 -24.90 21.52 -34.92
C VAL A 984 -25.46 21.45 -33.50
N VAL A 985 -24.82 22.19 -32.59
CA VAL A 985 -25.35 22.51 -31.26
C VAL A 985 -25.44 24.03 -31.09
N TYR A 986 -26.53 24.56 -30.53
CA TYR A 986 -26.80 25.99 -30.40
C TYR A 986 -27.82 26.28 -29.28
N GLY A 987 -27.87 27.51 -28.77
CA GLY A 987 -28.90 27.93 -27.81
C GLY A 987 -30.10 28.64 -28.46
N THR A 988 -31.31 28.41 -27.93
CA THR A 988 -32.50 29.17 -28.31
C THR A 988 -32.44 30.63 -27.87
N SER A 989 -33.37 31.45 -28.35
CA SER A 989 -33.58 32.84 -27.90
C SER A 989 -34.67 32.95 -26.82
N THR A 990 -34.78 31.95 -25.93
CA THR A 990 -35.80 31.90 -24.87
C THR A 990 -35.48 32.86 -23.72
N MET A 991 -36.52 33.54 -23.20
CA MET A 991 -36.43 34.50 -22.08
C MET A 991 -37.49 34.16 -21.02
N ALA A 992 -37.08 33.61 -19.87
CA ALA A 992 -37.99 33.28 -18.78
C ALA A 992 -38.15 34.46 -17.81
N THR A 993 -39.36 34.99 -17.69
CA THR A 993 -39.71 36.11 -16.78
C THR A 993 -38.91 37.42 -16.94
N GLY A 994 -38.12 37.54 -18.02
CA GLY A 994 -37.22 38.68 -18.28
C GLY A 994 -35.74 38.39 -17.99
N VAL A 995 -35.40 37.14 -17.63
CA VAL A 995 -34.04 36.60 -17.56
C VAL A 995 -33.77 35.79 -18.83
N TRP A 996 -32.53 35.77 -19.30
CA TRP A 996 -32.07 34.91 -20.38
C TRP A 996 -32.00 33.46 -19.90
N ASP A 997 -32.79 32.58 -20.53
CA ASP A 997 -33.03 31.18 -20.10
C ASP A 997 -33.17 30.32 -21.38
N PRO A 998 -32.07 30.14 -22.15
CA PRO A 998 -32.09 29.40 -23.42
C PRO A 998 -32.17 27.89 -23.19
N ASP A 999 -32.66 27.16 -24.19
CA ASP A 999 -32.50 25.70 -24.29
C ASP A 999 -31.28 25.39 -25.18
N ILE A 1000 -30.45 24.40 -24.85
CA ILE A 1000 -29.38 23.90 -25.72
C ILE A 1000 -29.97 22.84 -26.66
N LEU A 1001 -29.96 23.13 -27.97
CA LEU A 1001 -30.54 22.26 -28.99
C LEU A 1001 -29.48 21.65 -29.89
N TYR A 1002 -29.63 20.35 -30.16
CA TYR A 1002 -28.93 19.64 -31.22
C TYR A 1002 -29.82 19.41 -32.45
N THR A 1003 -29.21 19.51 -33.62
CA THR A 1003 -29.77 19.05 -34.89
C THR A 1003 -28.65 18.60 -35.82
N TYR A 1004 -28.99 17.78 -36.82
CA TYR A 1004 -28.07 17.41 -37.88
C TYR A 1004 -28.73 17.52 -39.25
N SER A 1005 -27.92 17.59 -40.31
CA SER A 1005 -28.39 17.59 -41.69
C SER A 1005 -27.59 16.64 -42.57
N THR A 1006 -28.30 15.88 -43.37
CA THR A 1006 -27.77 14.99 -44.42
C THR A 1006 -27.90 15.59 -45.83
N SER A 1007 -28.36 16.85 -45.96
CA SER A 1007 -28.60 17.49 -47.26
C SER A 1007 -28.71 19.02 -47.15
N ILE A 1008 -28.30 19.75 -48.19
CA ILE A 1008 -28.20 21.22 -48.24
C ILE A 1008 -29.45 22.06 -47.84
N SER A 1009 -30.59 21.43 -47.55
CA SER A 1009 -31.85 22.12 -47.26
C SER A 1009 -32.81 21.34 -46.33
N THR A 1010 -32.36 20.30 -45.62
CA THR A 1010 -33.26 19.53 -44.75
C THR A 1010 -32.53 19.07 -43.48
N TRP A 1011 -33.01 19.60 -42.36
CA TRP A 1011 -32.51 19.37 -41.01
C TRP A 1011 -33.34 18.31 -40.28
N SER A 1012 -32.75 17.67 -39.29
CA SER A 1012 -33.42 16.72 -38.40
C SER A 1012 -34.49 17.41 -37.54
N ASN A 1013 -35.34 16.62 -36.88
CA ASN A 1013 -36.01 17.11 -35.68
C ASN A 1013 -34.94 17.57 -34.68
N ARG A 1014 -35.21 18.70 -34.00
CA ARG A 1014 -34.36 19.25 -32.94
C ARG A 1014 -34.53 18.42 -31.67
N ARG A 1015 -33.42 18.09 -30.99
CA ARG A 1015 -33.42 17.50 -29.64
C ARG A 1015 -32.92 18.56 -28.66
N THR A 1016 -33.64 18.75 -27.55
CA THR A 1016 -33.13 19.47 -26.37
C THR A 1016 -32.10 18.58 -25.66
N MET A 1017 -30.96 19.16 -25.32
CA MET A 1017 -29.80 18.50 -24.71
C MET A 1017 -29.86 18.57 -23.19
N ASP A 1018 -30.25 19.74 -22.68
CA ASP A 1018 -30.52 20.05 -21.30
C ASP A 1018 -31.93 19.60 -20.86
N THR A 1019 -32.02 19.10 -19.62
CA THR A 1019 -33.29 18.68 -19.00
C THR A 1019 -33.52 19.42 -17.68
N SER A 1020 -33.11 20.69 -17.65
CA SER A 1020 -33.03 21.54 -16.45
C SER A 1020 -34.41 21.93 -15.89
N SER A 1021 -34.42 22.28 -14.60
CA SER A 1021 -35.55 22.96 -13.97
C SER A 1021 -35.56 24.45 -14.36
N THR A 1022 -36.73 25.06 -14.49
CA THR A 1022 -36.91 26.49 -14.82
C THR A 1022 -36.03 27.42 -13.97
N GLY A 1023 -35.23 28.27 -14.62
CA GLY A 1023 -34.34 29.23 -13.96
C GLY A 1023 -32.88 28.76 -13.81
N THR A 1024 -32.41 27.87 -14.69
CA THR A 1024 -31.03 27.38 -14.75
C THR A 1024 -30.41 27.84 -16.07
N VAL A 1025 -29.56 28.87 -16.02
CA VAL A 1025 -28.93 29.43 -17.23
C VAL A 1025 -27.95 28.42 -17.83
N VAL A 1026 -28.04 28.20 -19.14
CA VAL A 1026 -27.11 27.35 -19.90
C VAL A 1026 -26.44 28.15 -21.01
N LYS A 1027 -25.13 27.95 -21.19
CA LYS A 1027 -24.27 28.86 -21.98
C LYS A 1027 -23.10 28.14 -22.66
N TYR A 1028 -22.54 28.78 -23.69
CA TYR A 1028 -21.34 28.39 -24.44
C TYR A 1028 -21.31 26.95 -24.99
N PRO A 1029 -22.33 26.52 -25.76
CA PRO A 1029 -22.35 25.19 -26.34
C PRO A 1029 -21.25 25.04 -27.40
N THR A 1030 -20.63 23.86 -27.42
CA THR A 1030 -19.62 23.46 -28.41
C THR A 1030 -19.77 21.98 -28.75
N ILE A 1031 -19.30 21.55 -29.92
CA ILE A 1031 -19.43 20.16 -30.39
C ILE A 1031 -18.14 19.66 -31.02
N SER A 1032 -17.79 18.40 -30.78
CA SER A 1032 -16.54 17.75 -31.20
C SER A 1032 -16.86 16.44 -31.92
N LEU A 1033 -16.00 16.02 -32.86
CA LEU A 1033 -16.14 14.77 -33.61
C LEU A 1033 -15.02 13.78 -33.29
N ASP A 1034 -15.34 12.55 -32.91
CA ASP A 1034 -14.39 11.44 -33.03
C ASP A 1034 -14.39 10.97 -34.50
N SER A 1035 -13.29 11.23 -35.20
CA SER A 1035 -13.15 10.92 -36.63
C SER A 1035 -12.91 9.44 -36.92
N SER A 1036 -12.67 8.61 -35.90
CA SER A 1036 -12.52 7.15 -36.04
C SER A 1036 -13.86 6.40 -36.00
N THR A 1037 -14.80 6.85 -35.16
CA THR A 1037 -16.13 6.22 -34.97
C THR A 1037 -17.26 6.97 -35.65
N GLY A 1038 -17.14 8.29 -35.85
CA GLY A 1038 -18.24 9.17 -36.23
C GLY A 1038 -19.10 9.63 -35.05
N ASN A 1039 -18.76 9.26 -33.80
CA ASN A 1039 -19.46 9.73 -32.61
C ASN A 1039 -19.23 11.24 -32.42
N VAL A 1040 -20.27 11.98 -32.02
CA VAL A 1040 -20.20 13.42 -31.73
C VAL A 1040 -20.43 13.69 -30.25
N TYR A 1041 -19.68 14.64 -29.71
CA TYR A 1041 -19.70 15.02 -28.30
C TYR A 1041 -20.12 16.49 -28.21
N ALA A 1042 -21.26 16.75 -27.58
CA ALA A 1042 -21.75 18.10 -27.34
C ALA A 1042 -21.46 18.49 -25.88
N MET A 1043 -20.88 19.66 -25.67
CA MET A 1043 -20.53 20.20 -24.35
C MET A 1043 -21.17 21.58 -24.17
N TRP A 1044 -21.58 21.94 -22.95
CA TRP A 1044 -22.04 23.29 -22.60
C TRP A 1044 -21.73 23.59 -21.12
N ILE A 1045 -21.92 24.84 -20.70
CA ILE A 1045 -21.88 25.25 -19.29
C ILE A 1045 -23.31 25.39 -18.75
N THR A 1046 -23.52 24.98 -17.50
CA THR A 1046 -24.78 25.12 -16.75
C THR A 1046 -24.55 25.85 -15.43
N ASP A 1047 -25.31 26.89 -15.14
CA ASP A 1047 -25.18 27.70 -13.92
C ASP A 1047 -25.86 26.99 -12.74
N GLY A 1048 -25.06 26.36 -11.88
CA GLY A 1048 -25.54 25.60 -10.72
C GLY A 1048 -25.77 26.47 -9.47
N ALA A 1049 -26.39 25.88 -8.45
CA ALA A 1049 -26.75 26.58 -7.21
C ALA A 1049 -25.56 27.02 -6.33
N SER A 1050 -24.35 26.54 -6.63
CA SER A 1050 -23.10 26.81 -5.90
C SER A 1050 -21.90 27.09 -6.80
N ALA A 1051 -21.87 26.52 -8.01
CA ALA A 1051 -20.84 26.73 -9.04
C ALA A 1051 -21.40 26.40 -10.44
N ASP A 1052 -20.71 26.82 -11.49
CA ASP A 1052 -21.03 26.48 -12.87
C ASP A 1052 -20.48 25.09 -13.22
N ASN A 1053 -21.25 24.24 -13.89
CA ASN A 1053 -20.81 22.92 -14.36
C ASN A 1053 -20.41 22.93 -15.85
N ILE A 1054 -19.53 22.00 -16.25
CA ILE A 1054 -19.41 21.53 -17.65
C ILE A 1054 -20.32 20.32 -17.84
N GLU A 1055 -21.35 20.43 -18.66
CA GLU A 1055 -22.18 19.29 -19.06
C GLU A 1055 -21.69 18.73 -20.41
N ILE A 1056 -21.72 17.40 -20.58
CA ILE A 1056 -21.34 16.72 -21.83
C ILE A 1056 -22.30 15.58 -22.13
N GLU A 1057 -22.68 15.41 -23.41
CA GLU A 1057 -23.25 14.17 -23.91
C GLU A 1057 -22.50 13.65 -25.15
N LYS A 1058 -22.40 12.33 -25.26
CA LYS A 1058 -21.89 11.54 -26.40
C LYS A 1058 -23.08 11.04 -27.21
N ASN A 1059 -23.05 11.20 -28.53
CA ASN A 1059 -23.94 10.49 -29.45
C ASN A 1059 -23.25 9.25 -29.99
N THR A 1060 -23.77 8.07 -29.66
CA THR A 1060 -23.34 6.78 -30.19
C THR A 1060 -24.46 6.21 -31.05
N THR A 1061 -24.25 6.14 -32.37
CA THR A 1061 -25.21 5.57 -33.36
C THR A 1061 -26.63 6.18 -33.33
N GLY A 1062 -26.78 7.43 -32.89
CA GLY A 1062 -28.05 8.13 -32.76
C GLY A 1062 -28.60 8.21 -31.33
N THR A 1063 -28.17 7.33 -30.43
CA THR A 1063 -28.48 7.40 -28.99
C THR A 1063 -27.58 8.42 -28.31
N TRP A 1064 -28.14 9.27 -27.44
CA TRP A 1064 -27.37 10.20 -26.61
C TRP A 1064 -27.24 9.66 -25.18
N SER A 1065 -26.08 9.87 -24.58
CA SER A 1065 -25.77 9.53 -23.18
C SER A 1065 -24.84 10.59 -22.57
N SER A 1066 -25.08 10.98 -21.33
CA SER A 1066 -24.18 11.86 -20.58
C SER A 1066 -22.77 11.28 -20.45
N VAL A 1067 -21.76 12.13 -20.56
CA VAL A 1067 -20.37 11.83 -20.23
C VAL A 1067 -20.02 12.72 -19.05
N SER A 1068 -19.44 12.15 -17.99
CA SER A 1068 -19.00 12.95 -16.86
C SER A 1068 -17.71 13.70 -17.20
N SER A 1069 -17.53 14.84 -16.55
CA SER A 1069 -16.36 15.69 -16.68
C SER A 1069 -15.96 16.26 -15.32
N ALA A 1070 -14.70 16.67 -15.15
CA ALA A 1070 -14.31 17.33 -13.91
C ALA A 1070 -15.05 18.65 -13.72
N GLN A 1071 -15.49 18.86 -12.48
CA GLN A 1071 -16.16 20.08 -12.05
C GLN A 1071 -15.25 20.85 -11.10
N THR A 1072 -15.28 22.16 -11.20
CA THR A 1072 -14.58 23.07 -10.29
C THR A 1072 -15.59 24.01 -9.64
N SER A 1073 -15.37 24.40 -8.39
CA SER A 1073 -16.25 25.29 -7.62
C SER A 1073 -16.28 26.75 -8.11
N TYR A 1074 -15.68 27.05 -9.26
CA TYR A 1074 -15.56 28.38 -9.84
C TYR A 1074 -16.57 28.61 -10.97
N VAL A 1075 -17.09 29.84 -11.03
CA VAL A 1075 -17.87 30.38 -12.17
C VAL A 1075 -17.06 30.26 -13.47
N LYS A 1076 -17.72 29.89 -14.57
CA LYS A 1076 -17.10 29.57 -15.87
C LYS A 1076 -17.55 30.55 -16.93
N THR A 1077 -16.60 31.29 -17.52
CA THR A 1077 -16.91 32.48 -18.34
C THR A 1077 -16.94 32.21 -19.84
N PHE A 1078 -16.25 31.18 -20.34
CA PHE A 1078 -16.34 30.66 -21.72
C PHE A 1078 -15.88 29.19 -21.78
N LEU A 1079 -16.35 28.45 -22.79
CA LEU A 1079 -15.97 27.06 -23.12
C LEU A 1079 -15.65 26.96 -24.63
N THR A 1080 -14.71 26.09 -25.02
CA THR A 1080 -14.46 25.67 -26.42
C THR A 1080 -13.88 24.25 -26.45
N SER A 1081 -14.06 23.53 -27.56
CA SER A 1081 -13.56 22.15 -27.74
C SER A 1081 -12.78 21.95 -29.04
N ILE A 1082 -12.02 20.86 -29.08
CA ILE A 1082 -11.36 20.38 -30.31
C ILE A 1082 -12.39 20.19 -31.43
N TYR A 1083 -11.99 20.49 -32.67
CA TYR A 1083 -12.87 20.29 -33.83
C TYR A 1083 -13.16 18.80 -34.06
N SER A 1084 -12.10 18.01 -34.18
CA SER A 1084 -12.17 16.56 -34.34
C SER A 1084 -10.91 15.91 -33.79
N ALA A 1085 -11.04 14.71 -33.24
CA ALA A 1085 -9.95 13.91 -32.69
C ALA A 1085 -9.80 12.58 -33.44
N PRO A 1086 -8.63 11.90 -33.40
CA PRO A 1086 -8.40 10.61 -34.05
C PRO A 1086 -8.97 9.40 -33.28
N GLY A 1087 -9.61 9.66 -32.13
CA GLY A 1087 -10.23 8.68 -31.26
C GLY A 1087 -10.86 9.38 -30.06
N GLU A 1088 -11.81 8.73 -29.40
CA GLU A 1088 -12.51 9.24 -28.21
C GLU A 1088 -11.59 9.78 -27.11
N THR A 1089 -10.51 9.07 -26.78
CA THR A 1089 -9.53 9.40 -25.72
C THR A 1089 -8.72 10.68 -25.97
N TYR A 1090 -8.90 11.28 -27.16
CA TYR A 1090 -8.29 12.54 -27.60
C TYR A 1090 -9.33 13.67 -27.78
N ILE A 1091 -10.61 13.43 -27.49
CA ILE A 1091 -11.64 14.47 -27.41
C ILE A 1091 -11.37 15.32 -26.17
N CYS A 1092 -11.15 16.62 -26.37
CA CYS A 1092 -10.76 17.55 -25.32
C CYS A 1092 -11.43 18.92 -25.45
N TRP A 1093 -11.54 19.61 -24.32
CA TRP A 1093 -12.14 20.93 -24.17
C TRP A 1093 -11.31 21.79 -23.22
N GLN A 1094 -11.58 23.10 -23.25
CA GLN A 1094 -10.97 24.05 -22.33
C GLN A 1094 -11.96 25.16 -21.99
N TRP A 1095 -11.90 25.64 -20.75
CA TRP A 1095 -12.74 26.76 -20.28
C TRP A 1095 -11.92 27.83 -19.57
N THR A 1096 -12.54 28.99 -19.38
CA THR A 1096 -12.04 30.06 -18.51
C THR A 1096 -12.89 30.10 -17.25
N GLN A 1097 -12.27 30.24 -16.08
CA GLN A 1097 -12.96 30.30 -14.79
C GLN A 1097 -12.49 31.48 -13.91
N ASN A 1098 -13.14 31.64 -12.76
CA ASN A 1098 -13.00 32.71 -11.76
C ASN A 1098 -13.83 33.96 -12.07
N THR A 1099 -14.08 34.76 -11.03
CA THR A 1099 -14.90 35.98 -11.06
C THR A 1099 -14.08 37.27 -11.11
N SER A 1100 -12.75 37.17 -11.00
CA SER A 1100 -11.80 38.27 -11.05
C SER A 1100 -10.42 37.76 -11.49
N THR A 1101 -9.54 38.67 -11.93
CA THR A 1101 -8.16 38.33 -12.33
C THR A 1101 -7.33 37.81 -11.14
N PRO A 1102 -6.52 36.74 -11.30
CA PRO A 1102 -6.36 35.92 -12.51
C PRO A 1102 -7.55 34.98 -12.78
N TYR A 1103 -7.88 34.85 -14.06
CA TYR A 1103 -8.81 33.85 -14.57
C TYR A 1103 -8.02 32.63 -15.03
N ASP A 1104 -8.36 31.44 -14.55
CA ASP A 1104 -7.62 30.24 -14.95
C ASP A 1104 -8.10 29.75 -16.32
N VAL A 1105 -7.15 29.27 -17.13
CA VAL A 1105 -7.42 28.52 -18.35
C VAL A 1105 -7.25 27.04 -18.01
N ILE A 1106 -8.35 26.30 -18.01
CA ILE A 1106 -8.37 24.88 -17.66
C ILE A 1106 -8.56 24.04 -18.93
N PHE A 1107 -7.78 22.97 -19.08
CA PHE A 1107 -7.90 21.97 -20.14
C PHE A 1107 -8.32 20.63 -19.55
N ASP A 1108 -9.09 19.87 -20.33
CA ASP A 1108 -9.70 18.63 -19.89
C ASP A 1108 -9.99 17.69 -21.10
N LYS A 1109 -10.01 16.38 -20.90
CA LYS A 1109 -10.20 15.37 -21.98
C LYS A 1109 -10.79 14.04 -21.51
N ILE A 1110 -11.41 13.31 -22.43
CA ILE A 1110 -11.92 11.95 -22.14
C ILE A 1110 -10.77 11.03 -21.69
N PRO A 1111 -10.92 10.29 -20.56
CA PRO A 1111 -9.89 9.36 -20.07
C PRO A 1111 -9.64 8.22 -21.05
N GLU A 1112 -8.47 7.58 -20.95
CA GLU A 1112 -7.99 6.64 -21.98
C GLU A 1112 -8.76 5.30 -22.02
N PHE A 1113 -9.62 5.04 -21.04
CA PHE A 1113 -10.23 3.72 -20.83
C PHE A 1113 -11.77 3.70 -20.83
N SER A 1114 -12.45 4.77 -21.28
CA SER A 1114 -13.92 4.94 -21.16
C SER A 1114 -14.76 3.75 -21.67
N ASP A 1115 -14.36 3.12 -22.79
CA ASP A 1115 -15.03 1.95 -23.38
C ASP A 1115 -14.11 0.68 -23.42
N ALA A 1116 -12.92 0.71 -22.81
CA ALA A 1116 -11.83 -0.23 -23.15
C ALA A 1116 -11.75 -1.52 -22.31
N VAL A 1117 -12.39 -1.57 -21.13
CA VAL A 1117 -12.16 -2.63 -20.11
C VAL A 1117 -12.61 -4.02 -20.57
N VAL A 1118 -13.69 -4.11 -21.36
CA VAL A 1118 -14.39 -5.38 -21.64
C VAL A 1118 -13.67 -6.34 -22.61
N PRO A 1119 -13.05 -5.92 -23.74
CA PRO A 1119 -12.58 -6.88 -24.75
C PRO A 1119 -11.17 -7.46 -24.51
N VAL A 1120 -10.27 -6.69 -23.87
CA VAL A 1120 -8.82 -6.97 -23.91
C VAL A 1120 -8.42 -8.13 -23.00
N LEU A 1121 -8.96 -8.17 -21.78
CA LEU A 1121 -8.74 -9.26 -20.81
C LEU A 1121 -9.17 -10.64 -21.35
N PHE A 1122 -10.25 -10.68 -22.14
CA PHE A 1122 -10.77 -11.92 -22.74
C PHE A 1122 -9.82 -12.49 -23.81
N VAL A 1123 -9.14 -11.63 -24.58
CA VAL A 1123 -8.15 -12.08 -25.57
C VAL A 1123 -6.85 -12.53 -24.89
N LEU A 1124 -6.40 -11.82 -23.85
CA LEU A 1124 -5.18 -12.14 -23.11
C LEU A 1124 -5.29 -13.46 -22.33
N THR A 1125 -6.41 -13.70 -21.63
CA THR A 1125 -6.69 -14.98 -20.96
C THR A 1125 -6.74 -16.15 -21.94
N ILE A 1126 -7.37 -15.99 -23.11
CA ILE A 1126 -7.39 -17.02 -24.16
C ILE A 1126 -5.96 -17.30 -24.68
N PHE A 1127 -5.13 -16.28 -24.92
CA PHE A 1127 -3.75 -16.49 -25.36
C PHE A 1127 -2.90 -17.20 -24.30
N ILE A 1128 -3.02 -16.81 -23.02
CA ILE A 1128 -2.31 -17.46 -21.90
C ILE A 1128 -2.76 -18.93 -21.75
N ALA A 1129 -4.06 -19.21 -21.83
CA ALA A 1129 -4.62 -20.55 -21.76
C ALA A 1129 -4.13 -21.43 -22.93
N VAL A 1130 -4.14 -20.91 -24.17
CA VAL A 1130 -3.67 -21.62 -25.37
C VAL A 1130 -2.15 -21.86 -25.32
N TYR A 1131 -1.37 -20.93 -24.75
CA TYR A 1131 0.08 -21.08 -24.60
C TYR A 1131 0.42 -22.13 -23.53
N ARG A 1132 -0.18 -22.04 -22.33
CA ARG A 1132 0.01 -23.03 -21.23
C ARG A 1132 -0.40 -24.45 -21.66
N ARG A 1133 -1.37 -24.61 -22.58
CA ARG A 1133 -1.79 -25.92 -23.10
C ARG A 1133 -0.84 -26.53 -24.14
N ARG A 1134 0.21 -25.83 -24.58
CA ARG A 1134 1.23 -26.30 -25.53
C ARG A 1134 2.61 -26.56 -24.92
N SER A 1135 2.80 -26.28 -23.63
CA SER A 1135 4.10 -26.34 -22.94
C SER A 1135 4.27 -27.52 -21.97
N ARG A 1136 3.38 -28.53 -22.00
CA ARG A 1136 3.63 -29.82 -21.36
C ARG A 1136 4.28 -30.79 -22.36
N PRO A 1137 5.45 -31.37 -22.07
CA PRO A 1137 5.92 -32.57 -22.76
C PRO A 1137 4.96 -33.73 -22.49
N GLU A 1138 4.75 -34.60 -23.48
CA GLU A 1138 4.25 -35.96 -23.25
C GLU A 1138 5.45 -36.85 -22.94
N ASP A 1139 5.56 -37.36 -21.72
CA ASP A 1139 6.53 -38.42 -21.42
C ASP A 1139 6.04 -39.77 -21.99
N PRO A 1140 6.93 -40.58 -22.59
CA PRO A 1140 6.58 -41.89 -23.14
C PRO A 1140 6.45 -42.97 -22.06
N SER A 1141 5.76 -44.06 -22.42
CA SER A 1141 5.56 -45.29 -21.64
C SER A 1141 6.84 -46.08 -21.33
#